data_AF-A0A9N9KLT6-F1
#
_entry.id   AF-A0A9N9KLT6-F1
#
_cell.length_a   1.000
_cell.length_b   1.000
_cell.length_c   1.000
_cell.angle_alpha   90.00
_cell.angle_beta   90.00
_cell.angle_gamma   90.00
#
_symmetry.space_group_name_H-M   'P 1'
#
loop_
_entity.id
_entity.type
_entity.pdbx_description
1 polymer ?
#
loop_
_entity_poly.entity_id
_entity_poly.type
_entity_poly.pdbx_seq_one_letter_code
_entity_poly.pdbx_strand_id
1 'polypeptide(L)'
;MLAVRAVARRAHTISRLSTTSIRTLPKVAASTALSQRRAYSAPSTDNLSTRSTVVQLLSNIGSKREVQQYLSHFTSVSSQQFAVIKVGGAIITEHLESLTSALAFLNHVGLFPVVVHGAGPQLNKLLEDAGVEPQFEEGIRVTDGKTLAVARKLFLEENLKLVEKLEEMGVRARPITSGVFGADFLDKEKYDLVGRINKVNKDPIQAAINAGCLPILTSMAETPEGQVLNVNADVAAGELAKALQPLKIVYLSEKGGLFNADTNEKISAINLDEEYDTLMSQWWCRYGTRLKIKEIKDLLDGLPRTTSVAIIHPADLQKELFTDSGAGTLIRRGNKLNTISSLGEFTDIPKLKDVLVRDREGLDARATVDRYVDGLKSRDFNAYFDDAMDALAIVLPPSASTKLANLATFTITKSGWLTNIADNVFAAIKKDHPKLVWTVKEDDENLTWFFDKSDGSISKNGEVMFWYGVESGDEVKELMTEFVRHGRSMLGDANLEARLHRAAKEASSGLAAHSAPQKQQARAFSTSARPVSNALRRTFPRIVSATRGYATTTNPNPPFGNKNSSNTQPARIALIGARGYTGQALISLLNSHPNMDLRHVSSRELAGQKLKGYSKREITYENLTPEDVRRMQEKGEIDCWVMALPNGVCKPFVDAVEEGQGPVNSVIVDLSADYRFDSKWTYGLPELVTRSNIAQSTRISNPGCYATAAQLGIAPLVPFLGGQPTVFGVSGYSGAGTKPSPKNDVDNLKDNIIPYSLTDHIHEREVSNQLGVEVAFIPHVGMWFQGIHHTISIPLKDTMSSRDIRQLYQERYAGEKLVKVSGEPPSVKAISGKHGVEIGGFGVHSSGKRVVVCAAIDNLLKGAATQCLQNMNLSLGFAEYEGIPLD
;
A
#
# COMPACT_ATOMS: atom_id res chain seq x y z
N MET A 1 19.04 -51.61 -60.80
CA MET A 1 20.20 -52.18 -60.08
C MET A 1 21.36 -51.19 -60.13
N LEU A 2 22.42 -51.48 -59.37
CA LEU A 2 23.73 -50.82 -59.29
C LEU A 2 24.25 -50.02 -60.51
N ALA A 3 24.88 -48.87 -60.19
CA ALA A 3 26.18 -48.37 -60.69
C ALA A 3 26.35 -47.67 -62.08
N VAL A 4 26.91 -46.45 -62.00
CA VAL A 4 28.02 -45.87 -62.82
C VAL A 4 27.83 -45.61 -64.34
N ARG A 5 27.99 -44.33 -64.76
CA ARG A 5 28.90 -43.87 -65.86
C ARG A 5 28.88 -42.34 -66.13
N ALA A 6 29.92 -41.86 -66.82
CA ALA A 6 30.02 -40.61 -67.63
C ALA A 6 30.01 -39.21 -66.93
N VAL A 7 30.34 -38.08 -67.59
CA VAL A 7 31.59 -37.67 -68.32
C VAL A 7 31.56 -36.15 -68.72
N ALA A 8 32.69 -35.44 -68.54
CA ALA A 8 33.23 -34.22 -69.23
C ALA A 8 32.45 -32.88 -69.51
N ARG A 9 33.23 -31.76 -69.38
CA ARG A 9 33.32 -30.52 -70.22
C ARG A 9 32.10 -29.55 -70.48
N ARG A 10 32.21 -28.30 -69.98
CA ARG A 10 32.23 -26.96 -70.71
C ARG A 10 32.24 -25.79 -69.67
N ALA A 11 33.02 -24.70 -69.81
CA ALA A 11 32.83 -23.43 -70.57
C ALA A 11 31.62 -22.58 -70.07
N HIS A 12 31.64 -21.23 -69.89
CA HIS A 12 32.43 -20.15 -70.54
C HIS A 12 32.52 -18.80 -69.74
N THR A 13 33.60 -18.01 -69.97
CA THR A 13 33.73 -16.51 -70.12
C THR A 13 33.43 -15.43 -69.04
N ILE A 14 34.44 -14.53 -68.85
CA ILE A 14 34.38 -13.02 -68.84
C ILE A 14 33.65 -12.33 -67.66
N SER A 15 34.14 -11.29 -66.97
CA SER A 15 35.45 -10.58 -66.82
C SER A 15 35.39 -9.74 -65.51
N ARG A 16 36.12 -8.67 -65.13
CA ARG A 16 37.14 -7.67 -65.59
C ARG A 16 37.69 -7.06 -64.26
N LEU A 17 38.85 -6.41 -64.08
CA LEU A 17 40.15 -6.19 -64.75
C LEU A 17 41.15 -5.76 -63.65
N SER A 18 42.48 -5.78 -63.86
CA SER A 18 43.48 -5.58 -62.78
C SER A 18 44.66 -4.67 -63.15
N THR A 19 45.14 -3.86 -62.19
CA THR A 19 46.46 -3.21 -62.21
C THR A 19 47.13 -3.25 -60.82
N THR A 20 48.44 -3.00 -60.77
CA THR A 20 49.35 -3.36 -59.67
C THR A 20 50.02 -2.15 -59.01
N SER A 21 50.49 -2.31 -57.75
CA SER A 21 51.90 -2.09 -57.33
C SER A 21 52.13 -1.31 -56.01
N ILE A 22 52.79 -2.00 -55.05
CA ILE A 22 53.87 -1.55 -54.14
C ILE A 22 53.64 -0.41 -53.09
N ARG A 23 54.01 -0.75 -51.84
CA ARG A 23 54.33 0.09 -50.64
C ARG A 23 53.27 1.05 -50.10
N THR A 24 52.91 0.83 -48.83
CA THR A 24 52.25 1.80 -47.95
C THR A 24 53.02 1.95 -46.63
N LEU A 25 53.04 3.17 -46.09
CA LEU A 25 53.47 3.49 -44.72
C LEU A 25 52.27 3.40 -43.75
N PRO A 26 52.47 3.13 -42.45
CA PRO A 26 51.37 2.90 -41.52
C PRO A 26 50.67 4.19 -41.11
N LYS A 27 49.37 4.31 -41.40
CA LYS A 27 48.45 5.23 -40.70
C LYS A 27 47.06 4.61 -40.51
N VAL A 28 46.57 4.69 -39.28
CA VAL A 28 45.18 4.66 -38.83
C VAL A 28 44.29 3.55 -39.44
N ALA A 29 44.17 2.44 -38.71
CA ALA A 29 42.99 1.57 -38.76
C ALA A 29 42.27 1.69 -37.40
N ALA A 30 40.96 1.92 -37.43
CA ALA A 30 40.17 1.99 -36.20
C ALA A 30 40.02 0.60 -35.59
N SER A 31 40.43 0.42 -34.33
CA SER A 31 40.19 -0.81 -33.60
C SER A 31 38.70 -0.94 -33.28
N THR A 32 38.00 -1.81 -34.00
CA THR A 32 36.64 -2.25 -33.65
C THR A 32 36.69 -2.98 -32.31
N ALA A 33 36.43 -2.25 -31.24
CA ALA A 33 36.42 -2.79 -29.89
C ALA A 33 35.40 -3.94 -29.79
N LEU A 34 35.90 -5.15 -29.57
CA LEU A 34 35.07 -6.31 -29.27
C LEU A 34 34.30 -6.03 -27.98
N SER A 35 33.02 -5.70 -28.12
CA SER A 35 32.12 -5.48 -26.99
C SER A 35 31.84 -6.81 -26.29
N GLN A 36 32.78 -7.24 -25.43
CA GLN A 36 32.52 -8.24 -24.42
C GLN A 36 31.48 -7.68 -23.45
N ARG A 37 30.20 -7.90 -23.78
CA ARG A 37 29.12 -7.79 -22.81
C ARG A 37 29.37 -8.82 -21.71
N ARG A 38 30.03 -8.41 -20.63
CA ARG A 38 29.91 -9.10 -19.35
C ARG A 38 28.41 -9.16 -19.03
N ALA A 39 27.88 -10.36 -18.91
CA ALA A 39 26.52 -10.53 -18.45
C ALA A 39 26.48 -10.12 -16.97
N TYR A 40 25.86 -8.98 -16.68
CA TYR A 40 25.43 -8.69 -15.32
C TYR A 40 24.43 -9.79 -14.92
N SER A 41 24.67 -10.43 -13.79
CA SER A 41 23.88 -11.56 -13.30
C SER A 41 22.42 -11.15 -13.11
N ALA A 42 21.51 -11.93 -13.70
CA ALA A 42 20.11 -11.89 -13.29
C ALA A 42 20.01 -12.33 -11.82
N PRO A 43 19.16 -11.68 -10.99
CA PRO A 43 19.08 -12.01 -9.58
C PRO A 43 18.53 -13.42 -9.36
N SER A 44 19.14 -14.16 -8.42
CA SER A 44 18.50 -15.33 -7.84
C SER A 44 17.24 -14.91 -7.08
N THR A 45 16.20 -15.72 -7.15
CA THR A 45 14.93 -15.48 -6.43
C THR A 45 15.04 -15.96 -4.98
N ASP A 46 15.95 -15.35 -4.23
CA ASP A 46 16.22 -15.70 -2.83
C ASP A 46 15.12 -15.21 -1.88
N ASN A 47 14.09 -16.05 -1.75
CA ASN A 47 13.01 -15.93 -0.75
C ASN A 47 13.52 -15.76 0.70
N LEU A 48 14.79 -16.11 0.97
CA LEU A 48 15.48 -15.86 2.23
C LEU A 48 15.61 -14.37 2.53
N SER A 49 16.01 -13.55 1.55
CA SER A 49 16.24 -12.10 1.73
C SER A 49 14.95 -11.37 2.09
N THR A 50 13.85 -11.65 1.38
CA THR A 50 12.53 -11.08 1.69
C THR A 50 12.05 -11.50 3.08
N ARG A 51 12.29 -12.75 3.49
CA ARG A 51 11.92 -13.22 4.84
C ARG A 51 12.75 -12.55 5.93
N SER A 52 14.06 -12.38 5.76
CA SER A 52 14.88 -11.62 6.72
C SER A 52 14.43 -10.16 6.83
N THR A 53 14.13 -9.50 5.71
CA THR A 53 13.63 -8.12 5.71
C THR A 53 12.29 -8.00 6.44
N VAL A 54 11.35 -8.94 6.25
CA VAL A 54 10.07 -8.92 6.98
C VAL A 54 10.24 -9.21 8.49
N VAL A 55 11.14 -10.13 8.87
CA VAL A 55 11.46 -10.39 10.29
C VAL A 55 12.11 -9.16 10.93
N GLN A 56 13.04 -8.51 10.24
CA GLN A 56 13.75 -7.31 10.71
C GLN A 56 12.85 -6.07 10.78
N LEU A 57 11.84 -5.98 9.92
CA LEU A 57 10.78 -4.98 10.03
C LEU A 57 9.96 -5.22 11.31
N LEU A 58 9.48 -6.45 11.51
CA LEU A 58 8.62 -6.81 12.63
C LEU A 58 9.35 -6.79 13.99
N SER A 59 10.65 -7.05 14.05
CA SER A 59 11.45 -6.95 15.28
C SER A 59 11.67 -5.51 15.75
N ASN A 60 11.54 -4.54 14.85
CA ASN A 60 11.75 -3.12 15.13
C ASN A 60 10.43 -2.36 15.40
N ILE A 61 9.29 -3.05 15.35
CA ILE A 61 7.95 -2.49 15.60
C ILE A 61 7.48 -2.93 16.99
N GLY A 62 7.42 -1.98 17.93
CA GLY A 62 6.85 -2.18 19.27
C GLY A 62 5.40 -1.76 19.39
N SER A 63 4.92 -0.83 18.55
CA SER A 63 3.59 -0.22 18.67
C SER A 63 2.86 0.02 17.35
N LYS A 64 1.53 0.18 17.45
CA LYS A 64 0.65 0.59 16.34
C LYS A 64 1.00 1.97 15.77
N ARG A 65 1.54 2.88 16.59
CA ARG A 65 1.96 4.23 16.17
C ARG A 65 3.17 4.16 15.23
N GLU A 66 4.14 3.32 15.57
CA GLU A 66 5.31 3.04 14.72
C GLU A 66 4.90 2.38 13.39
N VAL A 67 3.94 1.43 13.39
CA VAL A 67 3.36 0.89 12.14
C VAL A 67 2.79 2.00 11.25
N GLN A 68 2.10 2.98 11.82
CA GLN A 68 1.55 4.11 11.07
C GLN A 68 2.65 5.07 10.57
N GLN A 69 3.72 5.29 11.33
CA GLN A 69 4.90 6.04 10.86
C GLN A 69 5.59 5.35 9.69
N TYR A 70 5.94 4.06 9.84
CA TYR A 70 6.47 3.20 8.78
C TYR A 70 5.63 3.34 7.50
N LEU A 71 4.32 3.09 7.59
CA LEU A 71 3.41 3.18 6.44
C LEU A 71 3.39 4.58 5.83
N SER A 72 3.32 5.64 6.63
CA SER A 72 3.26 7.02 6.10
C SER A 72 4.51 7.39 5.28
N HIS A 73 5.70 6.94 5.71
CA HIS A 73 6.94 7.15 4.98
C HIS A 73 7.05 6.30 3.70
N PHE A 74 6.39 5.14 3.63
CA PHE A 74 6.27 4.36 2.39
C PHE A 74 5.23 4.92 1.41
N THR A 75 4.13 5.52 1.88
CA THR A 75 3.03 5.98 1.02
C THR A 75 3.16 7.42 0.53
N SER A 76 3.92 8.28 1.22
CA SER A 76 3.84 9.75 1.04
C SER A 76 5.04 10.41 0.36
N VAL A 77 6.13 9.68 0.08
CA VAL A 77 7.43 10.30 -0.20
C VAL A 77 7.96 9.88 -1.56
N SER A 78 8.42 10.85 -2.37
CA SER A 78 9.22 10.52 -3.55
C SER A 78 10.53 9.85 -3.09
N SER A 79 10.96 8.78 -3.76
CA SER A 79 12.14 8.01 -3.34
C SER A 79 13.44 8.83 -3.24
N GLN A 80 13.47 10.01 -3.88
CA GLN A 80 14.53 11.00 -3.81
C GLN A 80 14.66 11.76 -2.48
N GLN A 81 13.57 11.86 -1.71
CA GLN A 81 13.46 12.78 -0.56
C GLN A 81 13.37 12.05 0.80
N PHE A 82 13.63 10.75 0.83
CA PHE A 82 13.56 9.97 2.07
C PHE A 82 14.63 10.41 3.09
N ALA A 83 15.91 10.19 2.79
CA ALA A 83 16.98 10.50 3.72
C ALA A 83 18.32 10.87 3.05
N VAL A 84 19.08 11.75 3.69
CA VAL A 84 20.52 11.95 3.46
C VAL A 84 21.28 11.35 4.65
N ILE A 85 22.24 10.47 4.40
CA ILE A 85 22.99 9.75 5.45
C ILE A 85 24.48 10.09 5.33
N LYS A 86 25.02 10.80 6.33
CA LYS A 86 26.45 11.06 6.48
C LYS A 86 27.11 9.92 7.24
N VAL A 87 28.10 9.30 6.60
CA VAL A 87 28.92 8.22 7.17
C VAL A 87 30.31 8.77 7.54
N GLY A 88 30.72 8.61 8.80
CA GLY A 88 32.09 8.91 9.24
C GLY A 88 33.07 7.79 8.85
N GLY A 89 34.32 8.12 8.58
CA GLY A 89 35.31 7.16 8.05
C GLY A 89 35.53 5.92 8.91
N ALA A 90 35.58 6.10 10.24
CA ALA A 90 35.68 4.99 11.20
C ALA A 90 34.54 3.97 11.05
N ILE A 91 33.31 4.42 10.71
CA ILE A 91 32.15 3.53 10.49
C ILE A 91 32.41 2.53 9.35
N ILE A 92 33.11 2.93 8.28
CA ILE A 92 33.45 2.07 7.13
C ILE A 92 34.62 1.12 7.46
N THR A 93 35.33 1.34 8.57
CA THR A 93 36.41 0.47 9.04
C THR A 93 35.94 -0.50 10.13
N GLU A 94 35.16 0.00 11.11
CA GLU A 94 34.86 -0.71 12.36
C GLU A 94 33.41 -1.24 12.43
N HIS A 95 32.49 -0.66 11.66
CA HIS A 95 31.05 -0.96 11.71
C HIS A 95 30.43 -1.23 10.33
N LEU A 96 31.24 -1.64 9.35
CA LEU A 96 30.83 -1.81 7.95
C LEU A 96 29.67 -2.80 7.79
N GLU A 97 29.67 -3.92 8.52
CA GLU A 97 28.59 -4.93 8.44
C GLU A 97 27.26 -4.39 8.97
N SER A 98 27.29 -3.64 10.08
CA SER A 98 26.09 -2.99 10.64
C SER A 98 25.55 -1.91 9.70
N LEU A 99 26.44 -1.09 9.11
CA LEU A 99 26.10 -0.08 8.12
C LEU A 99 25.45 -0.70 6.87
N THR A 100 26.07 -1.73 6.31
CA THR A 100 25.61 -2.36 5.05
C THR A 100 24.33 -3.16 5.26
N SER A 101 24.17 -3.87 6.38
CA SER A 101 22.90 -4.50 6.76
C SER A 101 21.77 -3.47 6.92
N ALA A 102 22.03 -2.33 7.57
CA ALA A 102 21.03 -1.30 7.75
C ALA A 102 20.62 -0.61 6.43
N LEU A 103 21.58 -0.31 5.55
CA LEU A 103 21.32 0.22 4.21
C LEU A 103 20.63 -0.81 3.29
N ALA A 104 20.98 -2.09 3.39
CA ALA A 104 20.37 -3.17 2.63
C ALA A 104 18.89 -3.33 2.95
N PHE A 105 18.55 -3.34 4.24
CA PHE A 105 17.16 -3.33 4.69
C PHE A 105 16.36 -2.18 4.06
N LEU A 106 16.89 -0.95 4.10
CA LEU A 106 16.23 0.23 3.52
C LEU A 106 15.99 0.05 2.00
N ASN A 107 16.96 -0.50 1.27
CA ASN A 107 16.78 -0.77 -0.16
C ASN A 107 15.75 -1.88 -0.43
N HIS A 108 15.75 -2.96 0.35
CA HIS A 108 14.81 -4.08 0.19
C HIS A 108 13.35 -3.69 0.48
N VAL A 109 13.11 -2.69 1.34
CA VAL A 109 11.78 -2.10 1.55
C VAL A 109 11.42 -1.00 0.55
N GLY A 110 12.30 -0.70 -0.42
CA GLY A 110 12.04 0.24 -1.52
C GLY A 110 12.45 1.70 -1.27
N LEU A 111 13.30 1.96 -0.27
CA LEU A 111 13.80 3.30 0.07
C LEU A 111 15.23 3.50 -0.43
N PHE A 112 15.53 4.73 -0.84
CA PHE A 112 16.79 5.06 -1.52
C PHE A 112 17.52 6.21 -0.81
N PRO A 113 18.03 5.99 0.42
CA PRO A 113 18.84 6.99 1.12
C PRO A 113 20.05 7.40 0.30
N VAL A 114 20.34 8.71 0.26
CA VAL A 114 21.54 9.25 -0.38
C VAL A 114 22.67 9.25 0.63
N VAL A 115 23.66 8.38 0.41
CA VAL A 115 24.77 8.16 1.33
C VAL A 115 25.94 9.05 0.92
N VAL A 116 26.50 9.84 1.84
CA VAL A 116 27.74 10.60 1.64
C VAL A 116 28.75 10.23 2.72
N HIS A 117 29.99 9.93 2.33
CA HIS A 117 31.03 9.50 3.26
C HIS A 117 32.29 10.37 3.23
N GLY A 118 33.03 10.31 4.34
CA GLY A 118 34.38 10.85 4.47
C GLY A 118 35.35 9.79 5.01
N ALA A 119 36.65 9.90 4.71
CA ALA A 119 37.68 8.94 5.13
C ALA A 119 38.73 9.56 6.10
N GLY A 120 38.28 10.43 7.01
CA GLY A 120 39.16 11.29 7.83
C GLY A 120 40.22 10.57 8.68
N PRO A 121 39.87 9.59 9.52
CA PRO A 121 40.83 8.84 10.33
C PRO A 121 41.82 8.01 9.50
N GLN A 122 41.33 7.36 8.44
CA GLN A 122 42.18 6.60 7.51
C GLN A 122 43.19 7.51 6.79
N LEU A 123 42.78 8.75 6.45
CA LEU A 123 43.65 9.73 5.80
C LEU A 123 44.77 10.22 6.72
N ASN A 124 44.50 10.44 8.01
CA ASN A 124 45.56 10.74 8.98
C ASN A 124 46.62 9.64 8.98
N LYS A 125 46.19 8.40 9.20
CA LYS A 125 47.08 7.25 9.25
C LYS A 125 47.89 7.06 7.95
N LEU A 126 47.26 7.18 6.78
CA LEU A 126 47.96 7.04 5.50
C LEU A 126 48.95 8.17 5.19
N LEU A 127 48.77 9.35 5.78
CA LEU A 127 49.76 10.44 5.69
C LEU A 127 50.91 10.19 6.68
N GLU A 128 50.61 9.77 7.90
CA GLU A 128 51.59 9.36 8.92
C GLU A 128 52.47 8.20 8.43
N ASP A 129 51.87 7.12 7.89
CA ASP A 129 52.54 5.97 7.27
C ASP A 129 53.39 6.39 6.04
N ALA A 130 53.06 7.52 5.39
CA ALA A 130 53.80 8.09 4.27
C ALA A 130 54.85 9.15 4.68
N GLY A 131 55.02 9.42 5.98
CA GLY A 131 55.95 10.43 6.48
C GLY A 131 55.51 11.88 6.25
N VAL A 132 54.21 12.14 6.10
CA VAL A 132 53.61 13.47 5.92
C VAL A 132 52.79 13.81 7.17
N GLU A 133 53.23 14.78 7.97
CA GLU A 133 52.46 15.20 9.15
C GLU A 133 51.13 15.88 8.74
N PRO A 134 49.97 15.43 9.26
CA PRO A 134 48.68 16.06 8.99
C PRO A 134 48.58 17.50 9.51
N GLN A 135 48.66 18.48 8.62
CA GLN A 135 48.49 19.89 8.97
C GLN A 135 47.01 20.28 9.10
N PHE A 136 46.66 20.95 10.21
CA PHE A 136 45.34 21.48 10.49
C PHE A 136 45.41 22.93 10.95
N GLU A 137 44.56 23.79 10.39
CA GLU A 137 44.39 25.18 10.81
C GLU A 137 42.89 25.47 10.96
N GLU A 138 42.47 26.10 12.06
CA GLU A 138 41.06 26.33 12.43
C GLU A 138 40.18 25.05 12.42
N GLY A 139 40.80 23.86 12.53
CA GLY A 139 40.14 22.55 12.46
C GLY A 139 39.94 22.02 11.03
N ILE A 140 40.35 22.78 10.01
CA ILE A 140 40.34 22.40 8.60
C ILE A 140 41.71 21.80 8.24
N ARG A 141 41.72 20.71 7.46
CA ARG A 141 42.97 20.10 6.97
C ARG A 141 43.53 20.90 5.80
N VAL A 142 44.71 21.49 5.96
CA VAL A 142 45.47 22.08 4.83
C VAL A 142 45.79 20.96 3.84
N THR A 143 45.41 21.12 2.57
CA THR A 143 45.43 20.01 1.60
C THR A 143 46.26 20.38 0.38
N ASP A 144 47.56 20.04 0.40
CA ASP A 144 48.45 20.22 -0.75
C ASP A 144 48.15 19.21 -1.88
N GLY A 145 48.78 19.41 -3.04
CA GLY A 145 48.68 18.48 -4.19
C GLY A 145 49.04 17.02 -3.90
N LYS A 146 49.99 16.75 -3.00
CA LYS A 146 50.33 15.36 -2.58
C LYS A 146 49.27 14.78 -1.66
N THR A 147 48.86 15.55 -0.65
CA THR A 147 47.79 15.18 0.30
C THR A 147 46.48 14.91 -0.43
N LEU A 148 46.12 15.73 -1.42
CA LEU A 148 44.95 15.50 -2.26
C LEU A 148 45.07 14.21 -3.08
N ALA A 149 46.24 13.86 -3.60
CA ALA A 149 46.44 12.62 -4.35
C ALA A 149 46.24 11.37 -3.47
N VAL A 150 46.77 11.39 -2.23
CA VAL A 150 46.56 10.33 -1.23
C VAL A 150 45.09 10.27 -0.82
N ALA A 151 44.49 11.42 -0.50
CA ALA A 151 43.08 11.52 -0.13
C ALA A 151 42.16 10.99 -1.23
N ARG A 152 42.31 11.45 -2.48
CA ARG A 152 41.49 11.03 -3.62
C ARG A 152 41.57 9.52 -3.84
N LYS A 153 42.76 8.92 -3.72
CA LYS A 153 42.93 7.46 -3.81
C LYS A 153 42.10 6.75 -2.72
N LEU A 154 42.32 7.10 -1.47
CA LEU A 154 41.61 6.53 -0.31
C LEU A 154 40.08 6.70 -0.41
N PHE A 155 39.60 7.89 -0.81
CA PHE A 155 38.17 8.16 -0.96
C PHE A 155 37.51 7.27 -2.04
N LEU A 156 38.22 6.94 -3.12
CA LEU A 156 37.76 6.00 -4.13
C LEU A 156 37.77 4.55 -3.62
N GLU A 157 38.80 4.15 -2.88
CA GLU A 157 38.93 2.81 -2.29
C GLU A 157 37.84 2.54 -1.24
N GLU A 158 37.59 3.46 -0.30
CA GLU A 158 36.51 3.33 0.70
C GLU A 158 35.10 3.47 0.06
N ASN A 159 34.94 4.22 -1.03
CA ASN A 159 33.68 4.27 -1.79
C ASN A 159 33.36 2.92 -2.46
N LEU A 160 34.36 2.33 -3.13
CA LEU A 160 34.20 1.05 -3.81
C LEU A 160 33.95 -0.08 -2.80
N LYS A 161 34.74 -0.15 -1.71
CA LYS A 161 34.56 -1.11 -0.60
C LYS A 161 33.15 -1.10 -0.01
N LEU A 162 32.54 0.08 0.16
CA LEU A 162 31.14 0.21 0.62
C LEU A 162 30.14 -0.24 -0.45
N VAL A 163 30.39 0.05 -1.73
CA VAL A 163 29.56 -0.40 -2.86
C VAL A 163 29.61 -1.93 -3.02
N GLU A 164 30.80 -2.52 -3.06
CA GLU A 164 31.01 -3.97 -3.19
C GLU A 164 30.33 -4.74 -2.04
N LYS A 165 30.47 -4.25 -0.80
CA LYS A 165 29.82 -4.87 0.37
C LYS A 165 28.29 -4.74 0.36
N LEU A 166 27.73 -3.74 -0.32
CA LEU A 166 26.29 -3.66 -0.58
C LEU A 166 25.87 -4.64 -1.69
N GLU A 167 26.63 -4.74 -2.78
CA GLU A 167 26.33 -5.69 -3.87
C GLU A 167 26.43 -7.16 -3.40
N GLU A 168 27.35 -7.50 -2.50
CA GLU A 168 27.40 -8.80 -1.80
C GLU A 168 26.08 -9.15 -1.08
N MET A 169 25.36 -8.14 -0.57
CA MET A 169 24.08 -8.31 0.14
C MET A 169 22.86 -8.29 -0.80
N GLY A 170 23.08 -8.29 -2.12
CA GLY A 170 22.03 -8.20 -3.14
C GLY A 170 21.55 -6.77 -3.42
N VAL A 171 22.14 -5.76 -2.78
CA VAL A 171 21.76 -4.36 -2.89
C VAL A 171 22.44 -3.73 -4.10
N ARG A 172 21.66 -3.16 -5.01
CA ARG A 172 22.23 -2.41 -6.13
C ARG A 172 22.71 -1.06 -5.64
N ALA A 173 24.00 -0.91 -5.42
CA ALA A 173 24.62 0.39 -5.13
C ALA A 173 25.12 1.07 -6.43
N ARG A 174 25.42 2.37 -6.36
CA ARG A 174 26.14 3.09 -7.43
C ARG A 174 27.20 4.01 -6.82
N PRO A 175 28.48 3.85 -7.18
CA PRO A 175 29.52 4.81 -6.81
C PRO A 175 29.29 6.14 -7.54
N ILE A 176 29.29 7.25 -6.80
CA ILE A 176 29.21 8.61 -7.35
C ILE A 176 30.38 9.42 -6.77
N THR A 177 31.51 9.32 -7.45
CA THR A 177 32.83 9.78 -6.96
C THR A 177 33.21 11.19 -7.41
N SER A 178 32.34 11.85 -8.18
CA SER A 178 32.62 13.08 -8.92
C SER A 178 31.33 13.70 -9.49
N GLY A 179 31.35 14.98 -9.86
CA GLY A 179 30.29 15.65 -10.62
C GLY A 179 28.99 15.98 -9.87
N VAL A 180 28.94 15.77 -8.54
CA VAL A 180 27.83 16.20 -7.66
C VAL A 180 28.12 17.57 -7.05
N PHE A 181 29.26 17.76 -6.40
CA PHE A 181 29.58 18.97 -5.66
C PHE A 181 30.43 19.92 -6.51
N GLY A 182 29.88 21.09 -6.85
CA GLY A 182 30.64 22.21 -7.41
C GLY A 182 31.15 23.12 -6.27
N ALA A 183 32.40 23.53 -6.33
CA ALA A 183 33.04 24.33 -5.29
C ALA A 183 34.02 25.38 -5.85
N ASP A 184 34.15 26.49 -5.12
CA ASP A 184 35.30 27.39 -5.21
C ASP A 184 36.40 26.93 -4.25
N PHE A 185 37.61 27.47 -4.37
CA PHE A 185 38.58 27.43 -3.28
C PHE A 185 37.99 28.13 -2.04
N LEU A 186 38.14 27.52 -0.85
CA LEU A 186 37.68 28.11 0.41
C LEU A 186 38.53 29.33 0.77
N ASP A 187 39.84 29.10 0.88
CA ASP A 187 40.92 30.07 0.88
C ASP A 187 42.15 29.32 0.32
N LYS A 188 42.69 29.78 -0.80
CA LYS A 188 43.78 29.09 -1.50
C LYS A 188 45.15 29.39 -0.89
N GLU A 189 45.33 30.54 -0.25
CA GLU A 189 46.60 30.91 0.37
C GLU A 189 46.75 30.25 1.75
N LYS A 190 45.61 30.03 2.44
CA LYS A 190 45.56 29.39 3.76
C LYS A 190 45.41 27.86 3.72
N TYR A 191 44.55 27.32 2.85
CA TYR A 191 44.18 25.88 2.88
C TYR A 191 44.59 25.07 1.63
N ASP A 192 45.15 25.72 0.60
CA ASP A 192 45.44 25.19 -0.74
C ASP A 192 44.21 24.50 -1.40
N LEU A 193 44.21 23.18 -1.61
CA LEU A 193 43.20 22.47 -2.41
C LEU A 193 41.94 22.09 -1.60
N VAL A 194 41.45 23.01 -0.76
CA VAL A 194 40.22 22.86 0.04
C VAL A 194 39.08 23.69 -0.56
N GLY A 195 37.91 23.07 -0.67
CA GLY A 195 36.74 23.63 -1.36
C GLY A 195 35.64 24.16 -0.47
N ARG A 196 35.01 25.26 -0.91
CA ARG A 196 33.71 25.74 -0.43
C ARG A 196 32.66 25.39 -1.47
N ILE A 197 31.76 24.47 -1.15
CA ILE A 197 30.65 24.07 -2.04
C ILE A 197 29.77 25.30 -2.33
N ASN A 198 29.49 25.53 -3.61
CA ASN A 198 28.59 26.59 -4.09
C ASN A 198 27.43 26.05 -4.95
N LYS A 199 27.48 24.76 -5.34
CA LYS A 199 26.47 24.12 -6.20
C LYS A 199 26.38 22.62 -5.90
N VAL A 200 25.16 22.08 -5.91
CA VAL A 200 24.90 20.64 -5.87
C VAL A 200 24.14 20.22 -7.12
N ASN A 201 24.73 19.32 -7.90
CA ASN A 201 24.13 18.69 -9.06
C ASN A 201 23.33 17.45 -8.64
N LYS A 202 22.02 17.43 -8.93
CA LYS A 202 21.11 16.36 -8.54
C LYS A 202 21.06 15.21 -9.55
N ASP A 203 21.48 15.44 -10.79
CA ASP A 203 21.23 14.51 -11.90
C ASP A 203 21.91 13.13 -11.72
N PRO A 204 23.17 13.01 -11.22
CA PRO A 204 23.79 11.71 -10.98
C PRO A 204 23.05 10.89 -9.91
N ILE A 205 22.56 11.58 -8.88
CA ILE A 205 21.81 11.00 -7.74
C ILE A 205 20.46 10.49 -8.24
N GLN A 206 19.71 11.34 -8.96
CA GLN A 206 18.40 10.98 -9.50
C GLN A 206 18.50 9.86 -10.56
N ALA A 207 19.55 9.86 -11.39
CA ALA A 207 19.83 8.78 -12.32
C ALA A 207 20.21 7.45 -11.64
N ALA A 208 20.63 7.47 -10.36
CA ALA A 208 20.83 6.26 -9.55
C ALA A 208 19.49 5.76 -8.99
N ILE A 209 18.73 6.66 -8.34
CA ILE A 209 17.45 6.33 -7.69
C ILE A 209 16.44 5.81 -8.72
N ASN A 210 16.27 6.49 -9.86
CA ASN A 210 15.40 6.04 -10.97
C ASN A 210 15.84 4.69 -11.58
N ALA A 211 17.11 4.33 -11.47
CA ALA A 211 17.63 3.05 -11.93
C ALA A 211 17.49 1.93 -10.88
N GLY A 212 16.90 2.23 -9.71
CA GLY A 212 16.81 1.31 -8.57
C GLY A 212 18.16 1.05 -7.90
N CYS A 213 19.00 2.07 -7.77
CA CYS A 213 20.32 1.98 -7.12
C CYS A 213 20.44 2.95 -5.92
N LEU A 214 21.09 2.52 -4.84
CA LEU A 214 21.54 3.42 -3.76
C LEU A 214 22.71 4.30 -4.25
N PRO A 215 22.60 5.65 -4.24
CA PRO A 215 23.70 6.53 -4.59
C PRO A 215 24.69 6.68 -3.42
N ILE A 216 25.95 6.28 -3.64
CA ILE A 216 27.04 6.31 -2.64
C ILE A 216 28.09 7.36 -3.03
N LEU A 217 28.08 8.50 -2.35
CA LEU A 217 28.86 9.70 -2.68
C LEU A 217 30.13 9.83 -1.83
N THR A 218 31.21 10.32 -2.44
CA THR A 218 32.40 10.85 -1.74
C THR A 218 32.23 12.34 -1.43
N SER A 219 32.74 12.84 -0.30
CA SER A 219 32.75 14.29 0.02
C SER A 219 33.81 15.13 -0.74
N MET A 220 34.13 14.78 -1.98
CA MET A 220 35.01 15.56 -2.86
C MET A 220 34.18 16.50 -3.75
N ALA A 221 34.71 17.68 -4.04
CA ALA A 221 34.07 18.66 -4.93
C ALA A 221 35.00 19.05 -6.09
N GLU A 222 34.47 19.73 -7.10
CA GLU A 222 35.18 20.12 -8.32
C GLU A 222 34.97 21.62 -8.63
N THR A 223 36.02 22.30 -9.11
CA THR A 223 35.91 23.65 -9.70
C THR A 223 35.30 23.59 -11.11
N PRO A 224 34.84 24.71 -11.69
CA PRO A 224 34.34 24.75 -13.08
C PRO A 224 35.35 24.25 -14.13
N GLU A 225 36.65 24.30 -13.82
CA GLU A 225 37.76 23.83 -14.67
C GLU A 225 38.08 22.34 -14.44
N GLY A 226 37.43 21.67 -13.49
CA GLY A 226 37.63 20.25 -13.16
C GLY A 226 38.75 19.97 -12.16
N GLN A 227 39.26 20.98 -11.43
CA GLN A 227 40.17 20.74 -10.31
C GLN A 227 39.39 20.13 -9.13
N VAL A 228 39.81 18.96 -8.66
CA VAL A 228 39.22 18.33 -7.46
C VAL A 228 39.69 19.08 -6.20
N LEU A 229 38.78 19.31 -5.27
CA LEU A 229 39.02 19.94 -3.97
C LEU A 229 38.51 19.05 -2.84
N ASN A 230 39.24 19.05 -1.72
CA ASN A 230 38.85 18.37 -0.49
C ASN A 230 37.77 19.18 0.26
N VAL A 231 36.71 18.53 0.74
CA VAL A 231 35.63 19.18 1.51
C VAL A 231 35.25 18.34 2.72
N ASN A 232 34.93 19.00 3.83
CA ASN A 232 34.41 18.35 5.03
C ASN A 232 33.09 17.62 4.72
N ALA A 233 33.02 16.32 5.05
CA ALA A 233 31.86 15.48 4.82
C ALA A 233 30.58 15.93 5.55
N ASP A 234 30.69 16.63 6.69
CA ASP A 234 29.54 17.20 7.39
C ASP A 234 28.97 18.42 6.65
N VAL A 235 29.83 19.26 6.07
CA VAL A 235 29.44 20.39 5.20
C VAL A 235 28.84 19.86 3.89
N ALA A 236 29.45 18.84 3.28
CA ALA A 236 28.93 18.20 2.09
C ALA A 236 27.54 17.57 2.32
N ALA A 237 27.31 16.95 3.49
CA ALA A 237 26.00 16.46 3.89
C ALA A 237 24.97 17.60 4.09
N GLY A 238 25.39 18.72 4.70
CA GLY A 238 24.55 19.91 4.88
C GLY A 238 24.10 20.53 3.55
N GLU A 239 25.01 20.77 2.61
CA GLU A 239 24.66 21.32 1.29
C GLU A 239 23.84 20.33 0.45
N LEU A 240 24.14 19.03 0.54
CA LEU A 240 23.34 17.97 -0.07
C LEU A 240 21.91 17.94 0.49
N ALA A 241 21.74 18.12 1.80
CA ALA A 241 20.43 18.18 2.44
C ALA A 241 19.66 19.46 2.07
N LYS A 242 20.30 20.64 2.05
CA LYS A 242 19.71 21.90 1.53
C LYS A 242 19.22 21.74 0.10
N ALA A 243 20.00 21.05 -0.75
CA ALA A 243 19.65 20.81 -2.14
C ALA A 243 18.48 19.82 -2.28
N LEU A 244 18.50 18.68 -1.58
CA LEU A 244 17.51 17.60 -1.75
C LEU A 244 16.22 17.79 -0.94
N GLN A 245 16.27 18.55 0.15
CA GLN A 245 15.19 18.72 1.13
C GLN A 245 14.59 17.38 1.61
N PRO A 246 15.40 16.50 2.25
CA PRO A 246 14.93 15.21 2.73
C PRO A 246 14.08 15.33 4.01
N LEU A 247 13.31 14.30 4.34
CA LEU A 247 12.60 14.22 5.63
C LEU A 247 13.56 13.91 6.80
N LYS A 248 14.57 13.06 6.58
CA LYS A 248 15.56 12.66 7.58
C LYS A 248 16.98 13.00 7.12
N ILE A 249 17.77 13.57 8.00
CA ILE A 249 19.21 13.77 7.82
C ILE A 249 19.91 12.99 8.94
N VAL A 250 20.75 12.02 8.60
CA VAL A 250 21.32 11.10 9.60
C VAL A 250 22.83 11.23 9.64
N TYR A 251 23.38 11.50 10.82
CA TYR A 251 24.82 11.52 11.09
C TYR A 251 25.19 10.27 11.89
N LEU A 252 25.87 9.32 11.24
CA LEU A 252 26.33 8.09 11.91
C LEU A 252 27.61 8.33 12.72
N SER A 253 27.64 7.81 13.95
CA SER A 253 28.71 7.99 14.93
C SER A 253 28.85 6.77 15.85
N GLU A 254 30.06 6.46 16.32
CA GLU A 254 30.29 5.29 17.20
C GLU A 254 29.56 5.44 18.55
N LYS A 255 29.43 6.69 19.05
CA LYS A 255 28.80 6.98 20.34
C LYS A 255 27.27 6.91 20.35
N GLY A 256 26.63 6.83 19.19
CA GLY A 256 25.18 6.68 19.10
C GLY A 256 24.33 7.87 19.58
N GLY A 257 24.87 9.07 19.72
CA GLY A 257 24.10 10.25 20.14
C GLY A 257 24.93 11.38 20.74
N LEU A 258 24.22 12.39 21.25
CA LEU A 258 24.73 13.42 22.14
C LEU A 258 24.40 13.05 23.60
N PHE A 259 25.27 13.45 24.52
CA PHE A 259 25.17 13.14 25.94
C PHE A 259 25.24 14.43 26.76
N ASN A 260 24.45 14.51 27.82
CA ASN A 260 24.61 15.52 28.84
C ASN A 260 25.96 15.28 29.54
N ALA A 261 26.85 16.27 29.52
CA ALA A 261 28.20 16.11 30.06
C ALA A 261 28.30 16.31 31.59
N ASP A 262 27.15 16.53 32.26
CA ASP A 262 26.95 16.57 33.70
C ASP A 262 26.39 15.21 34.21
N THR A 263 25.19 14.83 33.76
CA THR A 263 24.55 13.55 34.18
C THR A 263 25.08 12.31 33.46
N ASN A 264 25.83 12.48 32.37
CA ASN A 264 26.28 11.42 31.44
C ASN A 264 25.13 10.65 30.75
N GLU A 265 23.90 11.15 30.81
CA GLU A 265 22.74 10.57 30.14
C GLU A 265 22.69 10.95 28.65
N LYS A 266 22.13 10.07 27.83
CA LYS A 266 21.93 10.34 26.39
C LYS A 266 20.74 11.28 26.19
N ILE A 267 20.94 12.36 25.45
CA ILE A 267 19.88 13.29 25.06
C ILE A 267 19.05 12.61 23.97
N SER A 268 17.78 12.30 24.23
CA SER A 268 16.91 11.58 23.27
C SER A 268 16.39 12.48 22.15
N ALA A 269 15.95 13.70 22.50
CA ALA A 269 15.45 14.69 21.54
C ALA A 269 15.89 16.11 21.92
N ILE A 270 15.87 17.03 20.94
CA ILE A 270 16.06 18.48 21.11
C ILE A 270 15.08 19.22 20.19
N ASN A 271 14.19 20.03 20.76
CA ASN A 271 13.31 20.97 20.04
C ASN A 271 13.96 22.36 19.98
N LEU A 272 14.58 22.72 18.86
CA LEU A 272 15.40 23.92 18.73
C LEU A 272 14.62 25.24 18.91
N ASP A 273 13.35 25.32 18.52
CA ASP A 273 12.54 26.54 18.66
C ASP A 273 12.14 26.85 20.14
N GLU A 274 12.38 25.91 21.08
CA GLU A 274 12.05 26.05 22.51
C GLU A 274 13.29 25.89 23.42
N GLU A 275 14.11 24.86 23.17
CA GLU A 275 15.19 24.46 24.08
C GLU A 275 16.53 25.14 23.80
N TYR A 276 16.76 25.66 22.59
CA TYR A 276 18.10 26.00 22.10
C TYR A 276 18.85 27.00 22.99
N ASP A 277 18.25 28.14 23.35
CA ASP A 277 18.94 29.15 24.16
C ASP A 277 19.22 28.67 25.60
N THR A 278 18.29 27.89 26.16
CA THR A 278 18.45 27.21 27.46
C THR A 278 19.58 26.17 27.40
N LEU A 279 19.70 25.43 26.31
CA LEU A 279 20.72 24.40 26.09
C LEU A 279 22.10 24.99 25.78
N MET A 280 22.16 26.11 25.05
CA MET A 280 23.40 26.85 24.72
C MET A 280 23.96 27.64 25.91
N SER A 281 23.15 27.90 26.93
CA SER A 281 23.59 28.53 28.19
C SER A 281 24.04 27.53 29.27
N GLN A 282 23.82 26.22 29.08
CA GLN A 282 24.30 25.20 30.02
C GLN A 282 25.84 25.12 30.06
N TRP A 283 26.40 25.17 31.26
CA TRP A 283 27.85 25.09 31.49
C TRP A 283 28.49 23.79 30.97
N TRP A 284 27.72 22.70 30.97
CA TRP A 284 28.17 21.38 30.49
C TRP A 284 28.13 21.25 28.95
N CYS A 285 27.56 22.22 28.22
CA CYS A 285 27.49 22.22 26.76
C CYS A 285 28.86 22.57 26.13
N ARG A 286 29.78 21.60 26.18
CA ARG A 286 31.18 21.74 25.75
C ARG A 286 31.29 22.12 24.27
N TYR A 287 32.38 22.81 23.91
CA TYR A 287 32.64 23.37 22.59
C TYR A 287 32.22 22.50 21.40
N GLY A 288 32.63 21.22 21.34
CA GLY A 288 32.28 20.31 20.24
C GLY A 288 30.79 19.92 20.16
N THR A 289 30.10 19.80 21.30
CA THR A 289 28.64 19.57 21.35
C THR A 289 27.89 20.84 20.94
N ARG A 290 28.33 21.99 21.46
CA ARG A 290 27.79 23.31 21.16
C ARG A 290 27.91 23.65 19.67
N LEU A 291 29.06 23.37 19.06
CA LEU A 291 29.30 23.59 17.63
C LEU A 291 28.34 22.74 16.78
N LYS A 292 28.20 21.44 17.06
CA LYS A 292 27.29 20.56 16.31
C LYS A 292 25.82 21.00 16.42
N ILE A 293 25.33 21.36 17.61
CA ILE A 293 23.96 21.87 17.75
C ILE A 293 23.80 23.21 17.02
N LYS A 294 24.84 24.06 17.06
CA LYS A 294 25.16 25.19 16.16
C LYS A 294 24.77 24.92 14.71
N GLU A 295 25.62 24.11 14.09
CA GLU A 295 25.59 23.73 12.67
C GLU A 295 24.27 23.06 12.27
N ILE A 296 23.70 22.23 13.15
CA ILE A 296 22.42 21.55 12.91
C ILE A 296 21.24 22.52 12.97
N LYS A 297 21.26 23.54 13.83
CA LYS A 297 20.27 24.62 13.82
C LYS A 297 20.38 25.46 12.54
N ASP A 298 21.59 25.92 12.22
CA ASP A 298 21.85 26.74 11.03
C ASP A 298 21.48 25.99 9.72
N LEU A 299 21.58 24.64 9.72
CA LEU A 299 21.09 23.76 8.65
C LEU A 299 19.55 23.65 8.64
N LEU A 300 18.92 23.35 9.78
CA LEU A 300 17.48 23.14 9.87
C LEU A 300 16.66 24.43 9.67
N ASP A 301 17.19 25.60 10.01
CA ASP A 301 16.52 26.88 9.79
C ASP A 301 16.24 27.15 8.30
N GLY A 302 17.11 26.66 7.41
CA GLY A 302 16.98 26.73 5.95
C GLY A 302 16.18 25.57 5.31
N LEU A 303 15.53 24.73 6.12
CA LEU A 303 14.82 23.52 5.68
C LEU A 303 13.34 23.51 6.16
N PRO A 304 12.47 22.69 5.54
CA PRO A 304 11.09 22.50 5.99
C PRO A 304 11.02 22.05 7.47
N ARG A 305 10.01 22.50 8.22
CA ARG A 305 9.79 22.07 9.63
C ARG A 305 9.60 20.56 9.80
N THR A 306 9.21 19.85 8.75
CA THR A 306 9.09 18.39 8.70
C THR A 306 10.43 17.66 8.62
N THR A 307 11.51 18.35 8.25
CA THR A 307 12.86 17.78 8.24
C THR A 307 13.40 17.66 9.67
N SER A 308 14.02 16.52 9.97
CA SER A 308 14.70 16.28 11.25
C SER A 308 16.10 15.71 11.03
N VAL A 309 17.02 16.05 11.94
CA VAL A 309 18.40 15.56 11.98
C VAL A 309 18.52 14.53 13.11
N ALA A 310 19.13 13.38 12.86
CA ALA A 310 19.38 12.38 13.89
C ALA A 310 20.87 12.03 13.98
N ILE A 311 21.39 11.93 15.21
CA ILE A 311 22.76 11.49 15.51
C ILE A 311 22.68 10.14 16.20
N ILE A 312 23.14 9.08 15.53
CA ILE A 312 22.90 7.69 15.94
C ILE A 312 24.08 6.76 15.62
N HIS A 313 23.97 5.50 16.02
CA HIS A 313 24.90 4.42 15.72
C HIS A 313 24.40 3.60 14.50
N PRO A 314 25.26 2.99 13.66
CA PRO A 314 24.82 2.34 12.42
C PRO A 314 23.84 1.19 12.61
N ALA A 315 23.97 0.40 13.68
CA ALA A 315 23.03 -0.68 14.01
C ALA A 315 21.61 -0.16 14.31
N ASP A 316 21.51 1.07 14.79
CA ASP A 316 20.29 1.74 15.23
C ASP A 316 19.57 2.52 14.11
N LEU A 317 20.16 2.58 12.91
CA LEU A 317 19.65 3.33 11.75
C LEU A 317 18.21 2.96 11.38
N GLN A 318 17.83 1.69 11.55
CA GLN A 318 16.46 1.25 11.29
C GLN A 318 15.49 1.78 12.35
N LYS A 319 15.87 1.74 13.63
CA LYS A 319 15.01 2.18 14.73
C LYS A 319 14.74 3.69 14.66
N GLU A 320 15.77 4.50 14.41
CA GLU A 320 15.66 5.96 14.35
C GLU A 320 14.84 6.49 13.15
N LEU A 321 14.87 5.77 12.02
CA LEU A 321 14.15 6.20 10.81
C LEU A 321 12.65 5.98 10.89
N PHE A 322 12.15 5.12 11.78
CA PHE A 322 10.76 4.67 11.80
C PHE A 322 10.10 4.52 13.18
N THR A 323 10.79 4.85 14.28
CA THR A 323 10.21 4.80 15.63
C THR A 323 10.35 6.10 16.41
N ASP A 324 9.27 6.52 17.08
CA ASP A 324 9.26 7.69 17.98
C ASP A 324 10.18 7.54 19.19
N SER A 325 10.35 6.31 19.69
CA SER A 325 11.23 6.06 20.84
C SER A 325 12.70 6.37 20.52
N GLY A 326 13.04 6.49 19.23
CA GLY A 326 14.36 6.84 18.74
C GLY A 326 15.43 5.81 19.14
N ALA A 327 16.66 6.12 18.79
CA ALA A 327 17.80 5.30 19.19
C ALA A 327 19.06 6.12 19.51
N GLY A 328 19.18 7.35 19.01
CA GLY A 328 20.22 8.28 19.45
C GLY A 328 19.67 9.61 19.93
N THR A 329 20.03 10.69 19.26
CA THR A 329 19.54 12.05 19.52
C THR A 329 18.82 12.61 18.29
N LEU A 330 17.52 12.84 18.41
CA LEU A 330 16.67 13.45 17.38
C LEU A 330 16.60 14.98 17.56
N ILE A 331 17.19 15.73 16.64
CA ILE A 331 17.21 17.19 16.63
C ILE A 331 16.26 17.71 15.56
N ARG A 332 15.35 18.60 15.95
CA ARG A 332 14.33 19.18 15.09
C ARG A 332 14.07 20.62 15.47
N ARG A 333 13.47 21.40 14.58
CA ARG A 333 12.91 22.71 14.95
C ARG A 333 11.80 22.55 16.00
N GLY A 334 10.92 21.58 15.77
CA GLY A 334 9.66 21.44 16.51
C GLY A 334 8.66 22.51 16.07
N ASN A 335 7.57 22.62 16.82
CA ASN A 335 6.66 23.78 16.78
C ASN A 335 6.75 24.46 18.14
N LYS A 336 6.66 25.80 18.17
CA LYS A 336 6.63 26.54 19.43
C LYS A 336 5.30 26.24 20.15
N LEU A 337 5.40 25.86 21.43
CA LEU A 337 4.23 25.69 22.27
C LEU A 337 3.81 27.04 22.86
N ASN A 338 2.54 27.41 22.69
CA ASN A 338 1.91 28.53 23.36
C ASN A 338 1.16 28.00 24.59
N THR A 339 1.31 28.72 25.72
CA THR A 339 0.56 28.46 26.96
C THR A 339 -0.14 29.74 27.35
N ILE A 340 -1.47 29.70 27.50
CA ILE A 340 -2.30 30.88 27.83
C ILE A 340 -3.32 30.56 28.92
N SER A 341 -3.80 31.60 29.60
CA SER A 341 -4.64 31.50 30.80
C SER A 341 -6.07 32.03 30.63
N SER A 342 -6.34 32.77 29.55
CA SER A 342 -7.62 33.42 29.30
C SER A 342 -8.03 33.33 27.84
N LEU A 343 -9.34 33.37 27.58
CA LEU A 343 -9.87 33.25 26.23
C LEU A 343 -9.50 34.45 25.32
N GLY A 344 -9.13 35.59 25.91
CA GLY A 344 -8.72 36.79 25.17
C GLY A 344 -7.30 36.73 24.58
N GLU A 345 -6.49 35.75 24.98
CA GLU A 345 -5.13 35.53 24.46
C GLU A 345 -5.12 34.69 23.17
N PHE A 346 -6.22 34.00 22.83
CA PHE A 346 -6.34 33.29 21.55
C PHE A 346 -6.49 34.28 20.39
N THR A 347 -5.62 34.18 19.39
CA THR A 347 -5.68 34.97 18.16
C THR A 347 -6.82 34.59 17.21
N ASP A 348 -7.32 33.34 17.29
CA ASP A 348 -8.34 32.80 16.39
C ASP A 348 -9.32 31.87 17.14
N ILE A 349 -10.42 32.45 17.64
CA ILE A 349 -11.51 31.72 18.31
C ILE A 349 -12.30 30.80 17.35
N PRO A 350 -12.60 31.17 16.09
CA PRO A 350 -13.12 30.22 15.10
C PRO A 350 -12.27 28.95 14.96
N LYS A 351 -10.95 29.09 14.75
CA LYS A 351 -10.03 27.94 14.63
C LYS A 351 -10.01 27.08 15.89
N LEU A 352 -10.04 27.68 17.08
CA LEU A 352 -10.20 26.96 18.35
C LEU A 352 -11.48 26.10 18.36
N LYS A 353 -12.62 26.64 17.91
CA LYS A 353 -13.89 25.90 17.84
C LYS A 353 -13.84 24.76 16.83
N ASP A 354 -13.30 24.99 15.64
CA ASP A 354 -13.19 23.93 14.62
C ASP A 354 -12.26 22.79 15.07
N VAL A 355 -11.15 23.09 15.74
CA VAL A 355 -10.25 22.09 16.35
C VAL A 355 -10.98 21.29 17.44
N LEU A 356 -11.80 21.94 18.28
CA LEU A 356 -12.59 21.26 19.30
C LEU A 356 -13.73 20.38 18.75
N VAL A 357 -14.19 20.63 17.52
CA VAL A 357 -15.20 19.82 16.80
C VAL A 357 -14.58 18.67 16.02
N ARG A 358 -13.36 18.87 15.48
CA ARG A 358 -12.67 17.99 14.51
C ARG A 358 -12.79 16.49 14.75
N ASP A 359 -12.58 16.07 15.99
CA ASP A 359 -12.44 14.66 16.38
C ASP A 359 -13.68 14.12 17.13
N ARG A 360 -14.87 14.72 16.92
CA ARG A 360 -16.09 14.47 17.73
C ARG A 360 -17.38 14.36 16.92
N GLU A 361 -17.92 13.16 16.80
CA GLU A 361 -19.19 12.88 16.11
C GLU A 361 -20.43 13.17 17.00
N GLY A 362 -21.48 13.77 16.43
CA GLY A 362 -22.78 13.94 17.08
C GLY A 362 -23.66 15.02 16.43
N LEU A 363 -24.99 14.85 16.53
CA LEU A 363 -26.00 15.72 15.91
C LEU A 363 -26.01 17.19 16.41
N ASP A 364 -25.34 17.50 17.53
CA ASP A 364 -25.22 18.86 18.09
C ASP A 364 -23.79 19.20 18.56
N ALA A 365 -22.77 18.64 17.88
CA ALA A 365 -21.37 18.80 18.28
C ALA A 365 -20.92 20.28 18.31
N ARG A 366 -21.27 21.07 17.27
CA ARG A 366 -20.90 22.49 17.16
C ARG A 366 -21.46 23.34 18.30
N ALA A 367 -22.78 23.33 18.53
CA ALA A 367 -23.36 24.16 19.58
C ALA A 367 -22.97 23.68 20.99
N THR A 368 -22.61 22.41 21.16
CA THR A 368 -22.01 21.94 22.43
C THR A 368 -20.60 22.49 22.65
N VAL A 369 -19.79 22.61 21.60
CA VAL A 369 -18.48 23.30 21.64
C VAL A 369 -18.66 24.81 21.87
N ASP A 370 -19.64 25.48 21.25
CA ASP A 370 -19.97 26.88 21.53
C ASP A 370 -20.28 27.09 23.03
N ARG A 371 -21.21 26.30 23.59
CA ARG A 371 -21.58 26.30 25.02
C ARG A 371 -20.42 25.91 25.95
N TYR A 372 -19.32 25.37 25.43
CA TYR A 372 -18.10 25.07 26.19
C TYR A 372 -17.09 26.22 26.13
N VAL A 373 -16.82 26.77 24.94
CA VAL A 373 -15.94 27.94 24.77
C VAL A 373 -16.51 29.17 25.48
N ASP A 374 -17.83 29.37 25.48
CA ASP A 374 -18.46 30.41 26.31
C ASP A 374 -18.33 30.13 27.81
N GLY A 375 -18.30 28.86 28.22
CA GLY A 375 -18.08 28.44 29.61
C GLY A 375 -16.65 28.58 30.11
N LEU A 376 -15.66 28.73 29.22
CA LEU A 376 -14.28 29.06 29.57
C LEU A 376 -14.09 30.55 29.90
N LYS A 377 -15.07 31.42 29.61
CA LYS A 377 -15.00 32.86 29.92
C LYS A 377 -15.14 33.19 31.41
N SER A 378 -15.64 32.24 32.21
CA SER A 378 -15.95 32.41 33.63
C SER A 378 -15.24 31.39 34.53
N ARG A 379 -14.14 30.81 34.04
CA ARG A 379 -13.38 29.75 34.72
C ARG A 379 -11.89 29.89 34.43
N ASP A 380 -11.07 29.58 35.43
CA ASP A 380 -9.63 29.44 35.25
C ASP A 380 -9.33 28.18 34.41
N PHE A 381 -8.42 28.30 33.44
CA PHE A 381 -7.91 27.20 32.64
C PHE A 381 -6.48 27.49 32.18
N ASN A 382 -5.75 26.43 31.83
CA ASN A 382 -4.47 26.51 31.13
C ASN A 382 -4.61 25.81 29.78
N ALA A 383 -4.47 26.55 28.69
CA ALA A 383 -4.51 25.99 27.33
C ALA A 383 -3.11 25.92 26.74
N TYR A 384 -2.75 24.73 26.25
CA TYR A 384 -1.46 24.42 25.64
C TYR A 384 -1.70 24.02 24.18
N PHE A 385 -1.12 24.76 23.24
CA PHE A 385 -1.32 24.51 21.81
C PHE A 385 -0.13 24.99 20.97
N ASP A 386 0.08 24.36 19.82
CA ASP A 386 1.10 24.79 18.86
C ASP A 386 0.52 25.77 17.82
N ASP A 387 1.35 26.56 17.15
CA ASP A 387 0.89 27.58 16.17
C ASP A 387 -0.03 26.99 15.07
N ALA A 388 0.18 25.73 14.67
CA ALA A 388 -0.65 25.07 13.67
C ALA A 388 -2.03 24.68 14.22
N MET A 389 -2.19 24.48 15.54
CA MET A 389 -3.28 23.75 16.19
C MET A 389 -3.38 22.28 15.72
N ASP A 390 -2.21 21.69 15.44
CA ASP A 390 -2.06 20.25 15.28
C ASP A 390 -2.27 19.55 16.65
N ALA A 391 -1.90 20.20 17.75
CA ALA A 391 -2.23 19.78 19.11
C ALA A 391 -2.90 20.90 19.93
N LEU A 392 -3.92 20.53 20.71
CA LEU A 392 -4.59 21.38 21.70
C LEU A 392 -4.87 20.57 22.98
N ALA A 393 -4.44 21.09 24.12
CA ALA A 393 -4.82 20.62 25.44
C ALA A 393 -5.46 21.75 26.24
N ILE A 394 -6.47 21.43 27.05
CA ILE A 394 -7.08 22.34 28.02
C ILE A 394 -7.11 21.66 29.38
N VAL A 395 -6.30 22.17 30.29
CA VAL A 395 -6.26 21.74 31.70
C VAL A 395 -7.08 22.72 32.53
N LEU A 396 -7.85 22.19 33.48
CA LEU A 396 -8.56 22.96 34.48
C LEU A 396 -7.85 22.77 35.83
N PRO A 397 -7.36 23.85 36.47
CA PRO A 397 -6.75 23.79 37.79
C PRO A 397 -7.66 23.18 38.88
N PRO A 398 -7.08 22.79 40.03
CA PRO A 398 -7.86 22.42 41.22
C PRO A 398 -8.85 23.52 41.61
N SER A 399 -10.01 23.13 42.13
CA SER A 399 -11.09 24.04 42.49
C SER A 399 -11.68 23.69 43.84
N ALA A 400 -12.58 24.54 44.38
CA ALA A 400 -13.24 24.29 45.66
C ALA A 400 -14.04 22.97 45.71
N SER A 401 -14.34 22.34 44.58
CA SER A 401 -14.96 21.01 44.47
C SER A 401 -14.07 19.92 43.89
N THR A 402 -12.83 20.20 43.47
CA THR A 402 -11.93 19.22 42.83
C THR A 402 -10.48 19.39 43.30
N LYS A 403 -9.96 18.42 44.07
CA LYS A 403 -8.61 18.47 44.68
C LYS A 403 -7.45 18.39 43.68
N LEU A 404 -7.69 17.84 42.48
CA LEU A 404 -6.69 17.61 41.43
C LEU A 404 -6.96 18.50 40.21
N ALA A 405 -5.91 18.78 39.43
CA ALA A 405 -6.06 19.36 38.09
C ALA A 405 -6.62 18.30 37.13
N ASN A 406 -7.41 18.73 36.16
CA ASN A 406 -8.13 17.85 35.23
C ASN A 406 -7.86 18.23 33.77
N LEU A 407 -7.44 17.27 32.95
CA LEU A 407 -7.30 17.44 31.50
C LEU A 407 -8.68 17.34 30.83
N ALA A 408 -9.38 18.48 30.74
CA ALA A 408 -10.74 18.56 30.22
C ALA A 408 -10.84 18.39 28.69
N THR A 409 -9.72 18.49 27.97
CA THR A 409 -9.59 18.12 26.56
C THR A 409 -8.12 17.89 26.19
N PHE A 410 -7.87 16.88 25.35
CA PHE A 410 -6.60 16.62 24.68
C PHE A 410 -6.93 16.18 23.25
N THR A 411 -6.60 17.01 22.25
CA THR A 411 -7.09 16.88 20.88
C THR A 411 -5.95 17.13 19.91
N ILE A 412 -5.49 16.07 19.23
CA ILE A 412 -4.24 16.06 18.45
C ILE A 412 -4.50 15.37 17.11
N THR A 413 -4.05 15.99 16.01
CA THR A 413 -4.16 15.43 14.66
C THR A 413 -3.28 14.19 14.51
N LYS A 414 -3.54 13.39 13.47
CA LYS A 414 -2.60 12.32 13.08
C LYS A 414 -1.20 12.86 12.77
N SER A 415 -1.09 14.10 12.24
CA SER A 415 0.19 14.81 12.11
C SER A 415 0.88 15.01 13.46
N GLY A 416 0.20 15.62 14.45
CA GLY A 416 0.75 15.90 15.78
C GLY A 416 1.13 14.66 16.59
N TRP A 417 0.42 13.55 16.41
CA TRP A 417 0.80 12.26 16.98
C TRP A 417 2.06 11.68 16.33
N LEU A 418 2.11 11.65 14.99
CA LEU A 418 3.25 11.10 14.21
C LEU A 418 4.50 12.01 14.24
N THR A 419 4.35 13.26 14.66
CA THR A 419 5.44 14.24 14.85
C THR A 419 5.76 14.47 16.32
N ASN A 420 5.32 13.59 17.24
CA ASN A 420 5.68 13.62 18.67
C ASN A 420 5.46 15.02 19.31
N ILE A 421 4.38 15.71 18.95
CA ILE A 421 3.94 16.98 19.57
C ILE A 421 3.18 16.69 20.86
N ALA A 422 2.44 15.58 20.92
CA ALA A 422 1.75 15.10 22.13
C ALA A 422 2.67 15.05 23.35
N ASP A 423 3.88 14.53 23.18
CA ASP A 423 4.90 14.43 24.22
C ASP A 423 5.44 15.80 24.68
N ASN A 424 5.66 16.76 23.77
CA ASN A 424 6.02 18.14 24.14
C ASN A 424 4.91 18.80 24.98
N VAL A 425 3.65 18.71 24.51
CA VAL A 425 2.48 19.29 25.18
C VAL A 425 2.31 18.68 26.58
N PHE A 426 2.46 17.35 26.70
CA PHE A 426 2.30 16.66 27.98
C PHE A 426 3.46 16.92 28.95
N ALA A 427 4.68 17.17 28.45
CA ALA A 427 5.81 17.60 29.27
C ALA A 427 5.58 19.00 29.87
N ALA A 428 5.04 19.94 29.09
CA ALA A 428 4.64 21.25 29.59
C ALA A 428 3.52 21.16 30.64
N ILE A 429 2.49 20.35 30.39
CA ILE A 429 1.42 20.07 31.36
C ILE A 429 1.99 19.48 32.66
N LYS A 430 2.92 18.50 32.60
CA LYS A 430 3.50 17.86 33.78
C LYS A 430 4.45 18.77 34.58
N LYS A 431 5.02 19.79 33.94
CA LYS A 431 5.82 20.84 34.57
C LYS A 431 4.95 21.81 35.38
N ASP A 432 3.81 22.23 34.81
CA ASP A 432 2.93 23.24 35.43
C ASP A 432 1.91 22.62 36.41
N HIS A 433 1.47 21.38 36.15
CA HIS A 433 0.49 20.65 36.92
C HIS A 433 1.05 19.30 37.41
N PRO A 434 1.82 19.26 38.52
CA PRO A 434 2.51 18.05 38.98
C PRO A 434 1.58 16.94 39.52
N LYS A 435 0.30 17.23 39.79
CA LYS A 435 -0.77 16.24 39.97
C LYS A 435 -1.86 16.44 38.92
N LEU A 436 -2.22 15.40 38.17
CA LEU A 436 -3.23 15.45 37.11
C LEU A 436 -4.08 14.18 37.09
N VAL A 437 -5.38 14.32 36.80
CA VAL A 437 -6.29 13.22 36.44
C VAL A 437 -6.90 13.46 35.06
N TRP A 438 -7.15 12.39 34.30
CA TRP A 438 -7.83 12.45 33.00
C TRP A 438 -8.57 11.16 32.66
N THR A 439 -9.44 11.21 31.65
CA THR A 439 -10.25 10.07 31.20
C THR A 439 -10.17 9.91 29.68
N VAL A 440 -9.83 8.70 29.23
CA VAL A 440 -9.76 8.27 27.82
C VAL A 440 -10.88 7.26 27.57
N LYS A 441 -11.13 6.84 26.32
CA LYS A 441 -11.99 5.69 26.03
C LYS A 441 -11.16 4.41 25.98
N GLU A 442 -11.78 3.28 26.28
CA GLU A 442 -11.14 1.96 26.20
C GLU A 442 -10.86 1.51 24.75
N ASP A 443 -11.44 2.17 23.75
CA ASP A 443 -11.24 1.95 22.31
C ASP A 443 -10.33 3.00 21.62
N ASP A 444 -9.68 3.90 22.37
CA ASP A 444 -8.80 4.95 21.81
C ASP A 444 -7.55 4.38 21.12
N GLU A 445 -7.21 4.90 19.93
CA GLU A 445 -6.06 4.40 19.15
C GLU A 445 -4.71 4.59 19.85
N ASN A 446 -4.62 5.48 20.84
CA ASN A 446 -3.40 5.87 21.55
C ASN A 446 -3.40 5.45 23.03
N LEU A 447 -4.30 4.56 23.46
CA LEU A 447 -4.48 4.20 24.88
C LEU A 447 -3.17 3.77 25.59
N THR A 448 -2.28 3.05 24.89
CA THR A 448 -0.95 2.67 25.42
C THR A 448 -0.09 3.87 25.77
N TRP A 449 -0.11 4.94 24.97
CA TRP A 449 0.67 6.15 25.27
C TRP A 449 0.18 6.84 26.54
N PHE A 450 -1.15 6.90 26.76
CA PHE A 450 -1.69 7.44 28.00
C PHE A 450 -1.32 6.60 29.23
N PHE A 451 -1.22 5.27 29.08
CA PHE A 451 -0.70 4.37 30.10
C PHE A 451 0.77 4.68 30.41
N ASP A 452 1.63 4.81 29.40
CA ASP A 452 3.06 5.13 29.53
C ASP A 452 3.33 6.54 30.14
N LYS A 453 2.34 7.43 30.15
CA LYS A 453 2.40 8.75 30.82
C LYS A 453 1.78 8.79 32.23
N SER A 454 1.18 7.70 32.69
CA SER A 454 0.48 7.60 33.96
C SER A 454 1.29 6.90 35.04
N ASP A 455 1.05 7.25 36.30
CA ASP A 455 1.55 6.49 37.45
C ASP A 455 0.53 5.40 37.86
N GLY A 456 -0.70 5.47 37.34
CA GLY A 456 -1.76 4.49 37.58
C GLY A 456 -3.01 4.69 36.70
N SER A 457 -3.82 3.64 36.58
CA SER A 457 -5.04 3.62 35.76
C SER A 457 -6.14 2.70 36.31
N ILE A 458 -7.39 2.92 35.87
CA ILE A 458 -8.55 2.08 36.15
C ILE A 458 -9.56 2.12 34.97
N SER A 459 -10.00 0.96 34.49
CA SER A 459 -11.08 0.84 33.50
C SER A 459 -12.45 0.65 34.15
N LYS A 460 -13.47 1.31 33.60
CA LYS A 460 -14.88 1.10 33.94
C LYS A 460 -15.79 1.44 32.76
N ASN A 461 -16.65 0.49 32.37
CA ASN A 461 -17.75 0.69 31.40
C ASN A 461 -17.33 1.23 30.01
N GLY A 462 -16.11 0.92 29.52
CA GLY A 462 -15.59 1.46 28.26
C GLY A 462 -14.85 2.80 28.39
N GLU A 463 -14.65 3.30 29.62
CA GLU A 463 -13.88 4.49 29.95
C GLU A 463 -12.65 4.09 30.79
N VAL A 464 -11.49 4.68 30.53
CA VAL A 464 -10.28 4.47 31.35
C VAL A 464 -9.87 5.79 31.99
N MET A 465 -9.80 5.82 33.32
CA MET A 465 -9.22 6.95 34.06
C MET A 465 -7.73 6.69 34.32
N PHE A 466 -6.93 7.74 34.16
CA PHE A 466 -5.49 7.75 34.39
C PHE A 466 -5.13 8.92 35.33
N TRP A 467 -4.02 8.80 36.05
CA TRP A 467 -3.48 9.87 36.88
C TRP A 467 -1.95 9.83 36.97
N TYR A 468 -1.35 10.94 37.40
CA TYR A 468 0.02 10.99 37.92
C TYR A 468 0.13 11.96 39.11
N GLY A 469 1.18 11.81 39.93
CA GLY A 469 1.49 12.63 41.10
C GLY A 469 0.67 12.31 42.35
N VAL A 470 -0.13 11.23 42.35
CA VAL A 470 -1.01 10.84 43.45
C VAL A 470 -0.40 9.69 44.24
N GLU A 471 0.47 10.02 45.19
CA GLU A 471 1.25 9.05 45.99
C GLU A 471 0.47 8.46 47.18
N SER A 472 -0.59 9.13 47.63
CA SER A 472 -1.37 8.68 48.80
C SER A 472 -2.40 7.62 48.41
N GLY A 473 -2.31 6.44 49.04
CA GLY A 473 -3.25 5.34 48.83
C GLY A 473 -4.71 5.71 49.16
N ASP A 474 -4.94 6.65 50.08
CA ASP A 474 -6.29 7.14 50.38
C ASP A 474 -6.80 8.16 49.35
N GLU A 475 -5.93 9.02 48.78
CA GLU A 475 -6.31 9.88 47.63
C GLU A 475 -6.67 9.01 46.41
N VAL A 476 -5.86 7.99 46.10
CA VAL A 476 -6.14 7.04 45.00
C VAL A 476 -7.45 6.30 45.23
N LYS A 477 -7.72 5.86 46.46
CA LYS A 477 -8.94 5.13 46.83
C LYS A 477 -10.20 6.01 46.78
N GLU A 478 -10.10 7.27 47.17
CA GLU A 478 -11.18 8.27 46.99
C GLU A 478 -11.47 8.44 45.50
N LEU A 479 -10.44 8.72 44.70
CA LEU A 479 -10.52 8.92 43.24
C LEU A 479 -11.13 7.71 42.50
N MET A 480 -10.65 6.49 42.79
CA MET A 480 -11.20 5.25 42.24
C MET A 480 -12.67 5.02 42.65
N THR A 481 -13.04 5.38 43.88
CA THR A 481 -14.42 5.23 44.37
C THR A 481 -15.37 6.20 43.67
N GLU A 482 -14.94 7.43 43.41
CA GLU A 482 -15.71 8.40 42.64
C GLU A 482 -15.85 7.97 41.17
N PHE A 483 -14.77 7.53 40.53
CA PHE A 483 -14.82 7.04 39.14
C PHE A 483 -15.74 5.83 38.97
N VAL A 484 -15.66 4.84 39.86
CA VAL A 484 -16.53 3.65 39.81
C VAL A 484 -18.01 4.00 40.05
N ARG A 485 -18.30 5.09 40.77
CA ARG A 485 -19.66 5.56 41.07
C ARG A 485 -20.25 6.49 40.00
N HIS A 486 -19.42 7.32 39.37
CA HIS A 486 -19.86 8.43 38.50
C HIS A 486 -19.31 8.39 37.06
N GLY A 487 -18.33 7.53 36.75
CA GLY A 487 -17.59 7.53 35.48
C GLY A 487 -17.00 8.91 35.18
N ARG A 488 -16.93 9.30 33.91
CA ARG A 488 -16.55 10.67 33.48
C ARG A 488 -17.31 11.81 34.18
N SER A 489 -18.49 11.58 34.75
CA SER A 489 -19.24 12.65 35.45
C SER A 489 -18.66 13.04 36.81
N MET A 490 -17.67 12.30 37.36
CA MET A 490 -16.89 12.75 38.53
C MET A 490 -16.13 14.07 38.25
N LEU A 491 -15.74 14.29 36.99
CA LEU A 491 -15.05 15.50 36.53
C LEU A 491 -16.02 16.68 36.33
N GLY A 492 -17.30 16.47 36.66
CA GLY A 492 -18.39 17.45 36.56
C GLY A 492 -18.69 17.91 35.13
N ASP A 493 -19.49 18.97 35.03
CA ASP A 493 -19.83 19.67 33.77
C ASP A 493 -18.64 20.45 33.19
N ALA A 494 -17.43 20.19 33.68
CA ALA A 494 -16.18 20.80 33.27
C ALA A 494 -15.52 20.07 32.09
N ASN A 495 -15.75 18.76 31.96
CA ASN A 495 -15.23 17.95 30.84
C ASN A 495 -16.18 18.06 29.62
N LEU A 496 -15.66 18.50 28.47
CA LEU A 496 -16.43 18.66 27.23
C LEU A 496 -17.08 17.35 26.76
N GLU A 497 -16.40 16.23 26.96
CA GLU A 497 -16.87 14.92 26.50
C GLU A 497 -18.00 14.39 27.39
N ALA A 498 -17.99 14.71 28.68
CA ALA A 498 -19.11 14.43 29.58
C ALA A 498 -20.38 15.21 29.18
N ARG A 499 -20.24 16.46 28.71
CA ARG A 499 -21.36 17.28 28.20
C ARG A 499 -21.93 16.70 26.90
N LEU A 500 -21.08 16.29 25.96
CA LEU A 500 -21.50 15.65 24.71
C LEU A 500 -22.21 14.32 24.96
N HIS A 501 -21.69 13.48 25.86
CA HIS A 501 -22.33 12.22 26.23
C HIS A 501 -23.68 12.43 26.95
N ARG A 502 -23.84 13.52 27.73
CA ARG A 502 -25.15 13.88 28.29
C ARG A 502 -26.13 14.30 27.19
N ALA A 503 -25.74 15.19 26.29
CA ALA A 503 -26.60 15.66 25.19
C ALA A 503 -27.07 14.49 24.28
N ALA A 504 -26.19 13.55 23.96
CA ALA A 504 -26.54 12.35 23.20
C ALA A 504 -27.57 11.46 23.95
N LYS A 505 -27.40 11.30 25.28
CA LYS A 505 -28.32 10.53 26.13
C LYS A 505 -29.68 11.22 26.26
N GLU A 506 -29.71 12.53 26.43
CA GLU A 506 -30.95 13.33 26.47
C GLU A 506 -31.71 13.25 25.14
N ALA A 507 -31.03 13.42 24.00
CA ALA A 507 -31.61 13.24 22.67
C ALA A 507 -32.21 11.84 22.47
N SER A 508 -31.54 10.78 22.95
CA SER A 508 -32.09 9.41 22.90
C SER A 508 -33.36 9.22 23.75
N SER A 509 -33.48 9.98 24.85
CA SER A 509 -34.64 9.88 25.77
C SER A 509 -35.90 10.57 25.23
N GLY A 510 -35.75 11.67 24.48
CA GLY A 510 -36.89 12.42 23.92
C GLY A 510 -37.74 11.59 22.95
N LEU A 511 -37.12 10.67 22.21
CA LEU A 511 -37.81 9.78 21.25
C LEU A 511 -38.76 8.76 21.90
N ALA A 512 -38.59 8.47 23.20
CA ALA A 512 -39.46 7.54 23.92
C ALA A 512 -40.80 8.15 24.40
N ALA A 513 -40.94 9.48 24.35
CA ALA A 513 -42.04 10.21 25.01
C ALA A 513 -43.33 10.37 24.17
N HIS A 514 -43.41 9.76 22.98
CA HIS A 514 -44.51 10.00 22.01
C HIS A 514 -45.25 8.73 21.56
N SER A 515 -45.77 7.94 22.51
CA SER A 515 -46.80 6.92 22.22
C SER A 515 -47.66 6.52 23.44
N ALA A 516 -48.59 7.39 23.85
CA ALA A 516 -49.64 7.05 24.82
C ALA A 516 -50.91 6.54 24.09
N PRO A 517 -51.52 5.40 24.48
CA PRO A 517 -52.57 4.76 23.70
C PRO A 517 -53.98 5.32 23.97
N GLN A 518 -54.73 5.60 22.91
CA GLN A 518 -56.19 5.85 22.99
C GLN A 518 -56.95 4.53 23.22
N LYS A 519 -57.96 4.57 24.11
CA LYS A 519 -58.90 3.47 24.34
C LYS A 519 -60.15 3.66 23.49
N GLN A 520 -60.55 2.63 22.75
CA GLN A 520 -61.96 2.39 22.38
C GLN A 520 -62.34 0.93 22.63
N GLN A 521 -63.64 0.64 22.55
CA GLN A 521 -64.29 -0.47 23.26
C GLN A 521 -64.43 -1.75 22.41
N ALA A 522 -64.76 -2.87 23.06
CA ALA A 522 -64.80 -4.21 22.48
C ALA A 522 -66.18 -4.88 22.57
N ARG A 523 -66.32 -6.03 21.87
CA ARG A 523 -67.49 -6.95 21.67
C ARG A 523 -68.07 -6.84 20.24
N ALA A 524 -68.62 -7.90 19.65
CA ALA A 524 -69.14 -9.15 20.24
C ALA A 524 -68.59 -10.47 19.64
N PHE A 525 -69.19 -11.60 20.01
CA PHE A 525 -68.70 -12.97 19.85
C PHE A 525 -69.21 -13.67 18.57
N SER A 526 -68.44 -14.63 18.04
CA SER A 526 -69.00 -15.96 17.72
C SER A 526 -67.94 -17.08 17.69
N THR A 527 -68.28 -18.14 18.44
CA THR A 527 -68.02 -19.58 18.23
C THR A 527 -67.93 -20.07 16.77
N SER A 528 -67.33 -21.23 16.46
CA SER A 528 -66.80 -22.34 17.29
C SER A 528 -65.71 -23.16 16.55
N ALA A 529 -65.01 -24.05 17.27
CA ALA A 529 -64.01 -24.95 16.72
C ALA A 529 -64.31 -26.43 17.03
N ARG A 530 -63.90 -27.35 16.15
CA ARG A 530 -63.50 -28.72 16.51
C ARG A 530 -62.70 -29.43 15.39
N PRO A 531 -61.45 -29.87 15.64
CA PRO A 531 -60.68 -30.68 14.71
C PRO A 531 -60.45 -32.13 15.21
N VAL A 532 -60.50 -33.08 14.27
CA VAL A 532 -59.91 -34.45 14.33
C VAL A 532 -59.69 -34.87 12.87
N SER A 533 -58.72 -35.70 12.48
CA SER A 533 -57.85 -36.62 13.24
C SER A 533 -56.59 -37.01 12.44
N ASN A 534 -55.55 -37.51 13.13
CA ASN A 534 -54.51 -38.46 12.61
C ASN A 534 -53.56 -37.92 11.51
N ALA A 535 -52.28 -38.31 11.38
CA ALA A 535 -51.37 -39.19 12.12
C ALA A 535 -49.90 -38.78 11.76
N LEU A 536 -48.78 -39.30 12.29
CA LEU A 536 -48.47 -40.43 13.20
C LEU A 536 -47.23 -40.06 14.07
N ARG A 537 -46.44 -41.04 14.53
CA ARG A 537 -45.15 -40.89 15.25
C ARG A 537 -43.98 -41.43 14.42
N ARG A 538 -42.81 -40.77 14.48
CA ARG A 538 -41.45 -41.36 14.33
C ARG A 538 -40.47 -40.59 15.23
N THR A 539 -40.11 -41.09 16.41
CA THR A 539 -38.97 -42.01 16.72
C THR A 539 -37.58 -41.38 16.58
N PHE A 540 -36.94 -41.07 17.71
CA PHE A 540 -35.51 -40.74 17.83
C PHE A 540 -34.62 -41.96 17.50
N PRO A 541 -33.47 -41.76 16.82
CA PRO A 541 -32.30 -42.62 16.95
C PRO A 541 -31.36 -42.15 18.07
N ARG A 542 -30.55 -43.08 18.61
CA ARG A 542 -29.57 -42.86 19.68
C ARG A 542 -28.33 -42.08 19.21
N ILE A 543 -27.65 -41.45 20.17
CA ILE A 543 -26.21 -41.18 20.10
C ILE A 543 -25.46 -42.51 19.95
N VAL A 544 -24.60 -42.62 18.95
CA VAL A 544 -23.60 -43.70 18.83
C VAL A 544 -22.27 -43.06 18.41
N SER A 545 -21.20 -43.35 19.14
CA SER A 545 -19.84 -42.96 18.79
C SER A 545 -19.14 -44.10 18.04
N ALA A 546 -18.76 -43.89 16.77
CA ALA A 546 -17.72 -44.67 16.10
C ALA A 546 -17.25 -44.04 14.77
N THR A 547 -15.94 -43.79 14.68
CA THR A 547 -15.07 -43.91 13.48
C THR A 547 -15.29 -43.03 12.23
N ARG A 548 -14.18 -42.79 11.51
CA ARG A 548 -14.09 -42.03 10.25
C ARG A 548 -14.81 -42.72 9.09
N GLY A 549 -15.55 -41.93 8.30
CA GLY A 549 -15.92 -42.26 6.92
C GLY A 549 -15.62 -41.07 6.00
N TYR A 550 -14.94 -41.28 4.88
CA TYR A 550 -14.64 -40.21 3.92
C TYR A 550 -15.84 -39.99 2.99
N ALA A 551 -16.49 -38.82 3.08
CA ALA A 551 -17.53 -38.36 2.15
C ALA A 551 -17.17 -36.96 1.62
N THR A 552 -16.04 -36.86 0.91
CA THR A 552 -15.38 -35.59 0.59
C THR A 552 -15.91 -34.89 -0.67
N THR A 553 -17.21 -34.54 -0.68
CA THR A 553 -17.79 -33.54 -1.59
C THR A 553 -18.94 -32.79 -0.90
N THR A 554 -18.62 -31.67 -0.26
CA THR A 554 -19.59 -30.70 0.29
C THR A 554 -20.03 -29.64 -0.72
N ASN A 555 -19.30 -29.49 -1.83
CA ASN A 555 -19.66 -28.59 -2.93
C ASN A 555 -20.96 -29.09 -3.60
N PRO A 556 -22.04 -28.30 -3.63
CA PRO A 556 -23.34 -28.71 -4.18
C PRO A 556 -23.37 -28.79 -5.72
N ASN A 557 -22.35 -28.26 -6.41
CA ASN A 557 -22.25 -28.20 -7.86
C ASN A 557 -20.78 -28.47 -8.27
N PRO A 558 -20.23 -29.67 -8.01
CA PRO A 558 -18.81 -29.95 -8.24
C PRO A 558 -18.45 -29.94 -9.74
N PRO A 559 -17.18 -29.68 -10.10
CA PRO A 559 -16.74 -29.70 -11.50
C PRO A 559 -16.97 -31.04 -12.18
N PHE A 560 -17.21 -30.99 -13.50
CA PHE A 560 -17.20 -32.21 -14.29
C PHE A 560 -15.76 -32.74 -14.39
N GLY A 561 -15.56 -33.98 -13.93
CA GLY A 561 -14.33 -34.73 -14.26
C GLY A 561 -14.26 -35.08 -15.75
N ASN A 562 -13.24 -35.86 -16.13
CA ASN A 562 -12.96 -36.29 -17.51
C ASN A 562 -14.04 -37.19 -18.16
N LYS A 563 -15.28 -37.21 -17.64
CA LYS A 563 -16.44 -37.91 -18.21
C LYS A 563 -17.14 -37.09 -19.31
N ASN A 564 -16.95 -35.78 -19.34
CA ASN A 564 -17.59 -34.88 -20.32
C ASN A 564 -16.68 -34.51 -21.50
N SER A 565 -15.40 -34.92 -21.49
CA SER A 565 -14.46 -34.70 -22.59
C SER A 565 -14.67 -35.74 -23.70
N SER A 566 -15.82 -35.65 -24.38
CA SER A 566 -16.19 -36.56 -25.48
C SER A 566 -15.95 -35.96 -26.86
N ASN A 567 -15.87 -34.63 -26.99
CA ASN A 567 -15.56 -33.98 -28.26
C ASN A 567 -14.05 -33.90 -28.50
N THR A 568 -13.59 -34.38 -29.66
CA THR A 568 -12.20 -34.29 -30.11
C THR A 568 -12.07 -33.65 -31.49
N GLN A 569 -13.13 -32.99 -31.98
CA GLN A 569 -13.12 -32.24 -33.24
C GLN A 569 -12.88 -30.76 -32.93
N PRO A 570 -11.93 -30.08 -33.61
CA PRO A 570 -11.67 -28.66 -33.35
C PRO A 570 -12.88 -27.78 -33.67
N ALA A 571 -13.47 -27.17 -32.64
CA ALA A 571 -14.62 -26.28 -32.80
C ALA A 571 -14.22 -24.97 -33.47
N ARG A 572 -15.02 -24.52 -34.44
CA ARG A 572 -14.79 -23.35 -35.29
C ARG A 572 -15.38 -22.12 -34.64
N ILE A 573 -14.52 -21.17 -34.23
CA ILE A 573 -14.90 -20.00 -33.43
C ILE A 573 -14.91 -18.74 -34.29
N ALA A 574 -15.93 -17.89 -34.14
CA ALA A 574 -15.92 -16.51 -34.64
C ALA A 574 -15.99 -15.52 -33.47
N LEU A 575 -15.11 -14.51 -33.48
CA LEU A 575 -15.04 -13.49 -32.43
C LEU A 575 -15.42 -12.11 -32.98
N ILE A 576 -16.61 -11.64 -32.62
CA ILE A 576 -17.15 -10.35 -33.06
C ILE A 576 -16.76 -9.28 -32.02
N GLY A 577 -16.00 -8.25 -32.42
CA GLY A 577 -15.49 -7.23 -31.48
C GLY A 577 -14.06 -7.46 -30.96
N ALA A 578 -13.27 -8.27 -31.66
CA ALA A 578 -11.96 -8.80 -31.24
C ALA A 578 -10.89 -7.75 -30.80
N ARG A 579 -11.08 -6.45 -31.08
CA ARG A 579 -10.11 -5.36 -30.76
C ARG A 579 -9.93 -5.08 -29.27
N GLY A 580 -10.94 -5.32 -28.44
CA GLY A 580 -10.89 -5.00 -27.01
C GLY A 580 -9.87 -5.85 -26.24
N TYR A 581 -9.40 -5.38 -25.07
CA TYR A 581 -8.44 -6.11 -24.23
C TYR A 581 -8.91 -7.56 -23.92
N THR A 582 -10.19 -7.72 -23.59
CA THR A 582 -10.84 -9.05 -23.41
C THR A 582 -10.76 -9.92 -24.67
N GLY A 583 -10.96 -9.33 -25.85
CA GLY A 583 -10.86 -10.04 -27.13
C GLY A 583 -9.44 -10.55 -27.38
N GLN A 584 -8.43 -9.72 -27.14
CA GLN A 584 -7.02 -10.12 -27.24
C GLN A 584 -6.63 -11.21 -26.22
N ALA A 585 -7.13 -11.10 -24.98
CA ALA A 585 -6.94 -12.14 -23.96
C ALA A 585 -7.58 -13.48 -24.37
N LEU A 586 -8.79 -13.45 -24.94
CA LEU A 586 -9.45 -14.64 -25.48
C LEU A 586 -8.72 -15.22 -26.70
N ILE A 587 -8.18 -14.39 -27.60
CA ILE A 587 -7.36 -14.85 -28.74
C ILE A 587 -6.13 -15.63 -28.26
N SER A 588 -5.47 -15.19 -27.18
CA SER A 588 -4.32 -15.90 -26.59
C SER A 588 -4.70 -17.28 -26.02
N LEU A 589 -5.84 -17.35 -25.32
CA LEU A 589 -6.42 -18.60 -24.80
C LEU A 589 -6.84 -19.54 -25.94
N LEU A 590 -7.55 -19.04 -26.97
CA LEU A 590 -7.93 -19.81 -28.16
C LEU A 590 -6.73 -20.27 -28.97
N ASN A 591 -5.61 -19.55 -28.98
CA ASN A 591 -4.37 -20.02 -29.58
C ASN A 591 -3.79 -21.24 -28.84
N SER A 592 -3.99 -21.29 -27.52
CA SER A 592 -3.42 -22.31 -26.62
C SER A 592 -4.33 -23.55 -26.47
N HIS A 593 -5.64 -23.40 -26.59
CA HIS A 593 -6.62 -24.49 -26.47
C HIS A 593 -6.47 -25.54 -27.59
N PRO A 594 -6.27 -26.84 -27.33
CA PRO A 594 -6.01 -27.82 -28.39
C PRO A 594 -7.16 -27.96 -29.40
N ASN A 595 -8.40 -28.09 -28.93
CA ASN A 595 -9.57 -28.39 -29.76
C ASN A 595 -10.45 -27.16 -30.11
N MET A 596 -9.86 -25.97 -30.22
CA MET A 596 -10.57 -24.78 -30.74
C MET A 596 -9.76 -24.09 -31.83
N ASP A 597 -10.44 -23.69 -32.90
CA ASP A 597 -9.84 -23.00 -34.04
C ASP A 597 -10.62 -21.72 -34.35
N LEU A 598 -10.03 -20.58 -34.00
CA LEU A 598 -10.50 -19.26 -34.40
C LEU A 598 -10.44 -19.15 -35.92
N ARG A 599 -11.59 -18.86 -36.54
CA ARG A 599 -11.74 -18.72 -37.99
C ARG A 599 -11.84 -17.26 -38.42
N HIS A 600 -12.65 -16.48 -37.73
CA HIS A 600 -12.98 -15.09 -38.09
C HIS A 600 -12.85 -14.16 -36.89
N VAL A 601 -12.38 -12.93 -37.13
CA VAL A 601 -12.30 -11.85 -36.14
C VAL A 601 -12.87 -10.56 -36.73
N SER A 602 -14.01 -10.08 -36.22
CA SER A 602 -14.62 -8.83 -36.69
C SER A 602 -14.12 -7.61 -35.90
N SER A 603 -13.66 -6.58 -36.61
CA SER A 603 -13.26 -5.28 -36.06
C SER A 603 -13.35 -4.19 -37.13
N ARG A 604 -14.29 -3.25 -36.97
CA ARG A 604 -14.50 -2.11 -37.88
C ARG A 604 -13.24 -1.24 -38.08
N GLU A 605 -12.40 -1.14 -37.05
CA GLU A 605 -11.21 -0.28 -37.02
C GLU A 605 -9.94 -0.99 -37.53
N LEU A 606 -9.89 -2.32 -37.45
CA LEU A 606 -8.71 -3.11 -37.85
C LEU A 606 -8.91 -3.85 -39.17
N ALA A 607 -10.07 -3.74 -39.81
CA ALA A 607 -10.42 -4.45 -41.04
C ALA A 607 -9.31 -4.38 -42.11
N GLY A 608 -8.93 -5.52 -42.67
CA GLY A 608 -7.82 -5.66 -43.61
C GLY A 608 -6.44 -5.85 -42.98
N GLN A 609 -6.27 -5.68 -41.67
CA GLN A 609 -4.99 -5.95 -40.98
C GLN A 609 -4.88 -7.42 -40.56
N LYS A 610 -3.66 -8.00 -40.60
CA LYS A 610 -3.41 -9.35 -40.06
C LYS A 610 -3.54 -9.37 -38.54
N LEU A 611 -4.21 -10.41 -38.03
CA LEU A 611 -4.26 -10.73 -36.60
C LEU A 611 -2.85 -11.10 -36.09
N LYS A 612 -2.51 -10.60 -34.91
CA LYS A 612 -1.27 -10.94 -34.19
C LYS A 612 -1.61 -11.80 -32.98
N GLY A 613 -0.67 -12.64 -32.53
CA GLY A 613 -0.84 -13.49 -31.35
C GLY A 613 -1.62 -14.80 -31.57
N TYR A 614 -2.13 -15.05 -32.78
CA TYR A 614 -2.70 -16.34 -33.19
C TYR A 614 -1.78 -17.00 -34.22
N SER A 615 -1.39 -18.25 -34.00
CA SER A 615 -0.35 -18.97 -34.76
C SER A 615 -0.86 -20.20 -35.51
N LYS A 616 -2.08 -20.68 -35.22
CA LYS A 616 -2.70 -21.83 -35.92
C LYS A 616 -3.16 -21.52 -37.35
N ARG A 617 -3.36 -20.24 -37.66
CA ARG A 617 -3.95 -19.75 -38.92
C ARG A 617 -3.50 -18.31 -39.18
N GLU A 618 -3.21 -17.96 -40.42
CA GLU A 618 -3.20 -16.54 -40.81
C GLU A 618 -4.65 -16.05 -40.88
N ILE A 619 -5.03 -15.12 -40.01
CA ILE A 619 -6.36 -14.49 -40.01
C ILE A 619 -6.19 -12.99 -40.27
N THR A 620 -7.10 -12.42 -41.03
CA THR A 620 -7.22 -10.97 -41.25
C THR A 620 -8.46 -10.48 -40.52
N TYR A 621 -8.42 -9.29 -39.91
CA TYR A 621 -9.61 -8.66 -39.35
C TYR A 621 -10.62 -8.33 -40.45
N GLU A 622 -11.87 -8.66 -40.21
CA GLU A 622 -12.99 -8.44 -41.12
C GLU A 622 -13.92 -7.35 -40.57
N ASN A 623 -14.81 -6.83 -41.43
CA ASN A 623 -15.89 -5.94 -41.04
C ASN A 623 -17.23 -6.68 -41.23
N LEU A 624 -17.42 -7.79 -40.50
CA LEU A 624 -18.62 -8.62 -40.62
C LEU A 624 -19.86 -7.82 -40.19
N THR A 625 -20.84 -7.75 -41.07
CA THR A 625 -22.19 -7.23 -40.81
C THR A 625 -23.10 -8.35 -40.28
N PRO A 626 -24.29 -8.03 -39.73
CA PRO A 626 -25.30 -9.04 -39.41
C PRO A 626 -25.65 -9.96 -40.59
N GLU A 627 -25.72 -9.42 -41.81
CA GLU A 627 -25.99 -10.21 -43.03
C GLU A 627 -24.82 -11.15 -43.40
N ASP A 628 -23.58 -10.80 -43.08
CA ASP A 628 -22.46 -11.74 -43.23
C ASP A 628 -22.56 -12.86 -42.20
N VAL A 629 -22.85 -12.52 -40.94
CA VAL A 629 -23.01 -13.49 -39.84
C VAL A 629 -24.16 -14.46 -40.12
N ARG A 630 -25.32 -13.99 -40.59
CA ARG A 630 -26.44 -14.85 -41.00
C ARG A 630 -26.00 -15.83 -42.10
N ARG A 631 -25.38 -15.34 -43.18
CA ARG A 631 -24.96 -16.17 -44.32
C ARG A 631 -23.83 -17.15 -43.99
N MET A 632 -23.00 -16.85 -42.99
CA MET A 632 -22.02 -17.80 -42.44
C MET A 632 -22.70 -18.88 -41.59
N GLN A 633 -23.73 -18.50 -40.81
CA GLN A 633 -24.51 -19.44 -40.00
C GLN A 633 -25.36 -20.39 -40.87
N GLU A 634 -26.04 -19.90 -41.91
CA GLU A 634 -26.84 -20.70 -42.86
C GLU A 634 -26.03 -21.83 -43.51
N LYS A 635 -24.75 -21.58 -43.83
CA LYS A 635 -23.83 -22.61 -44.34
C LYS A 635 -23.26 -23.54 -43.27
N GLY A 636 -23.46 -23.23 -41.99
CA GLY A 636 -22.84 -23.92 -40.86
C GLY A 636 -21.32 -23.76 -40.81
N GLU A 637 -20.77 -22.58 -41.17
CA GLU A 637 -19.31 -22.33 -41.17
C GLU A 637 -18.70 -22.25 -39.76
N ILE A 638 -19.50 -21.92 -38.74
CA ILE A 638 -19.09 -21.61 -37.35
C ILE A 638 -19.86 -22.47 -36.34
N ASP A 639 -19.16 -23.00 -35.33
CA ASP A 639 -19.75 -23.79 -34.23
C ASP A 639 -20.04 -22.94 -32.98
N CYS A 640 -19.26 -21.87 -32.76
CA CYS A 640 -19.46 -20.93 -31.66
C CYS A 640 -19.18 -19.47 -32.06
N TRP A 641 -20.12 -18.59 -31.74
CA TRP A 641 -20.04 -17.14 -31.89
C TRP A 641 -19.77 -16.49 -30.54
N VAL A 642 -18.71 -15.69 -30.43
CA VAL A 642 -18.41 -14.90 -29.23
C VAL A 642 -18.64 -13.42 -29.51
N MET A 643 -19.56 -12.80 -28.78
CA MET A 643 -19.90 -11.39 -28.90
C MET A 643 -19.09 -10.58 -27.88
N ALA A 644 -17.93 -10.09 -28.30
CA ALA A 644 -17.04 -9.20 -27.54
C ALA A 644 -17.35 -7.72 -27.83
N LEU A 645 -18.63 -7.37 -27.89
CA LEU A 645 -19.13 -6.05 -28.28
C LEU A 645 -19.48 -5.17 -27.05
N PRO A 646 -19.60 -3.84 -27.24
CA PRO A 646 -20.17 -2.96 -26.21
C PRO A 646 -21.65 -3.29 -25.92
N ASN A 647 -22.10 -2.99 -24.71
CA ASN A 647 -23.52 -3.10 -24.34
C ASN A 647 -24.42 -2.31 -25.30
N GLY A 648 -25.58 -2.86 -25.64
CA GLY A 648 -26.56 -2.34 -26.59
C GLY A 648 -26.24 -2.64 -28.06
N VAL A 649 -25.17 -3.40 -28.35
CA VAL A 649 -24.67 -3.65 -29.72
C VAL A 649 -24.77 -5.13 -30.12
N CYS A 650 -24.98 -6.06 -29.18
CA CYS A 650 -25.00 -7.49 -29.49
C CYS A 650 -26.24 -7.91 -30.30
N LYS A 651 -27.41 -7.29 -30.04
CA LYS A 651 -28.70 -7.76 -30.56
C LYS A 651 -28.74 -8.03 -32.09
N PRO A 652 -28.32 -7.12 -32.99
CA PRO A 652 -28.39 -7.39 -34.43
C PRO A 652 -27.55 -8.59 -34.90
N PHE A 653 -26.45 -8.90 -34.19
CA PHE A 653 -25.60 -10.06 -34.49
C PHE A 653 -26.18 -11.35 -33.89
N VAL A 654 -26.81 -11.27 -32.71
CA VAL A 654 -27.55 -12.39 -32.10
C VAL A 654 -28.75 -12.76 -32.97
N ASP A 655 -29.57 -11.78 -33.35
CA ASP A 655 -30.73 -11.96 -34.24
C ASP A 655 -30.29 -12.65 -35.54
N ALA A 656 -29.21 -12.19 -36.17
CA ALA A 656 -28.67 -12.79 -37.39
C ALA A 656 -28.24 -14.27 -37.25
N VAL A 657 -27.70 -14.69 -36.09
CA VAL A 657 -27.38 -16.11 -35.82
C VAL A 657 -28.66 -16.91 -35.56
N GLU A 658 -29.66 -16.33 -34.88
CA GLU A 658 -30.94 -17.00 -34.62
C GLU A 658 -31.83 -17.14 -35.87
N GLU A 659 -31.75 -16.20 -36.80
CA GLU A 659 -32.48 -16.20 -38.07
C GLU A 659 -31.80 -17.06 -39.15
N GLY A 660 -30.47 -17.23 -39.07
CA GLY A 660 -29.70 -18.07 -39.99
C GLY A 660 -29.93 -19.56 -39.72
N GLN A 661 -30.85 -20.18 -40.46
CA GLN A 661 -31.20 -21.60 -40.29
C GLN A 661 -30.12 -22.53 -40.89
N GLY A 662 -29.01 -22.68 -40.16
CA GLY A 662 -27.88 -23.54 -40.52
C GLY A 662 -28.07 -25.02 -40.18
N PRO A 663 -27.23 -25.91 -40.75
CA PRO A 663 -27.20 -27.34 -40.42
C PRO A 663 -26.58 -27.66 -39.05
N VAL A 664 -26.04 -26.66 -38.35
CA VAL A 664 -25.42 -26.77 -37.01
C VAL A 664 -26.10 -25.78 -36.08
N ASN A 665 -26.51 -26.25 -34.89
CA ASN A 665 -27.08 -25.41 -33.83
C ASN A 665 -25.95 -24.77 -33.02
N SER A 666 -25.41 -23.66 -33.52
CA SER A 666 -24.19 -23.03 -33.01
C SER A 666 -24.41 -22.31 -31.67
N VAL A 667 -23.40 -22.34 -30.81
CA VAL A 667 -23.44 -21.66 -29.50
C VAL A 667 -23.19 -20.16 -29.67
N ILE A 668 -23.90 -19.32 -28.91
CA ILE A 668 -23.63 -17.89 -28.77
C ILE A 668 -23.20 -17.61 -27.33
N VAL A 669 -22.04 -16.97 -27.16
CA VAL A 669 -21.55 -16.47 -25.86
C VAL A 669 -21.44 -14.95 -25.90
N ASP A 670 -22.28 -14.26 -25.12
CA ASP A 670 -22.24 -12.81 -24.97
C ASP A 670 -21.31 -12.39 -23.82
N LEU A 671 -20.39 -11.46 -24.08
CA LEU A 671 -19.53 -10.85 -23.06
C LEU A 671 -20.07 -9.50 -22.57
N SER A 672 -21.04 -8.93 -23.26
CA SER A 672 -21.73 -7.70 -22.86
C SER A 672 -22.64 -7.94 -21.64
N ALA A 673 -23.38 -6.91 -21.23
CA ALA A 673 -24.43 -7.05 -20.21
C ALA A 673 -25.84 -7.30 -20.77
N ASP A 674 -26.02 -7.30 -22.10
CA ASP A 674 -27.32 -7.24 -22.79
C ASP A 674 -28.26 -8.38 -22.39
N TYR A 675 -27.71 -9.59 -22.20
CA TYR A 675 -28.48 -10.80 -21.89
C TYR A 675 -28.24 -11.38 -20.48
N ARG A 676 -27.58 -10.64 -19.57
CA ARG A 676 -27.31 -11.12 -18.18
C ARG A 676 -28.55 -11.16 -17.27
N PHE A 677 -29.67 -10.63 -17.76
CA PHE A 677 -30.96 -10.54 -17.06
C PHE A 677 -32.10 -11.25 -17.81
N ASP A 678 -31.85 -11.85 -18.99
CA ASP A 678 -32.87 -12.58 -19.74
C ASP A 678 -32.89 -14.05 -19.32
N SER A 679 -34.04 -14.50 -18.80
CA SER A 679 -34.32 -15.90 -18.44
C SER A 679 -34.13 -16.93 -19.57
N LYS A 680 -34.09 -16.48 -20.84
CA LYS A 680 -33.82 -17.34 -22.01
C LYS A 680 -32.32 -17.62 -22.21
N TRP A 681 -31.45 -16.89 -21.51
CA TRP A 681 -30.01 -17.03 -21.56
C TRP A 681 -29.50 -17.68 -20.28
N THR A 682 -28.52 -18.58 -20.43
CA THR A 682 -27.88 -19.25 -19.31
C THR A 682 -26.75 -18.38 -18.78
N TYR A 683 -26.83 -17.98 -17.51
CA TYR A 683 -25.77 -17.19 -16.89
C TYR A 683 -24.51 -18.04 -16.70
N GLY A 684 -23.41 -17.62 -17.32
CA GLY A 684 -22.20 -18.42 -17.50
C GLY A 684 -21.25 -18.41 -16.30
N LEU A 685 -21.71 -18.84 -15.12
CA LEU A 685 -20.91 -18.92 -13.88
C LEU A 685 -20.90 -20.36 -13.32
N PRO A 686 -20.06 -21.27 -13.86
CA PRO A 686 -20.09 -22.71 -13.57
C PRO A 686 -19.96 -23.11 -12.11
N GLU A 687 -19.33 -22.29 -11.28
CA GLU A 687 -19.15 -22.53 -9.85
C GLU A 687 -20.47 -22.38 -9.06
N LEU A 688 -21.41 -21.55 -9.54
CA LEU A 688 -22.70 -21.26 -8.90
C LEU A 688 -23.91 -21.79 -9.67
N VAL A 689 -23.87 -21.71 -11.00
CA VAL A 689 -24.92 -22.18 -11.91
C VAL A 689 -24.68 -23.65 -12.26
N THR A 690 -25.72 -24.47 -12.21
CA THR A 690 -25.64 -25.92 -12.46
C THR A 690 -24.98 -26.20 -13.81
N ARG A 691 -23.82 -26.87 -13.78
CA ARG A 691 -22.94 -27.04 -14.96
C ARG A 691 -23.60 -27.76 -16.14
N SER A 692 -24.61 -28.60 -15.89
CA SER A 692 -25.44 -29.24 -16.93
C SER A 692 -26.20 -28.23 -17.78
N ASN A 693 -26.67 -27.13 -17.19
CA ASN A 693 -27.48 -26.13 -17.87
C ASN A 693 -26.60 -25.33 -18.85
N ILE A 694 -25.38 -25.01 -18.44
CA ILE A 694 -24.36 -24.38 -19.31
C ILE A 694 -23.98 -25.33 -20.44
N ALA A 695 -23.74 -26.61 -20.12
CA ALA A 695 -23.37 -27.63 -21.11
C ALA A 695 -24.49 -27.98 -22.13
N GLN A 696 -25.75 -27.68 -21.82
CA GLN A 696 -26.90 -27.87 -22.71
C GLN A 696 -27.34 -26.57 -23.42
N SER A 697 -26.67 -25.44 -23.17
CA SER A 697 -27.10 -24.13 -23.66
C SER A 697 -26.36 -23.69 -24.92
N THR A 698 -27.14 -23.20 -25.90
CA THR A 698 -26.62 -22.46 -27.06
C THR A 698 -26.66 -20.94 -26.86
N ARG A 699 -27.08 -20.45 -25.68
CA ARG A 699 -27.26 -19.02 -25.38
C ARG A 699 -26.71 -18.70 -24.00
N ILE A 700 -25.45 -18.29 -23.92
CA ILE A 700 -24.72 -18.08 -22.66
C ILE A 700 -24.41 -16.59 -22.49
N SER A 701 -24.89 -15.99 -21.40
CA SER A 701 -24.51 -14.63 -21.01
C SER A 701 -23.40 -14.70 -19.97
N ASN A 702 -22.21 -14.25 -20.33
CA ASN A 702 -21.03 -14.32 -19.46
C ASN A 702 -21.14 -13.28 -18.34
N PRO A 703 -20.80 -13.63 -17.08
CA PRO A 703 -20.84 -12.69 -15.96
C PRO A 703 -19.90 -11.50 -16.17
N GLY A 704 -20.23 -10.38 -15.55
CA GLY A 704 -19.34 -9.23 -15.44
C GLY A 704 -18.17 -9.51 -14.49
N CYS A 705 -17.04 -8.84 -14.70
CA CYS A 705 -15.83 -9.08 -13.92
C CYS A 705 -16.02 -8.83 -12.41
N TYR A 706 -16.55 -7.67 -12.02
CA TYR A 706 -16.93 -7.41 -10.63
C TYR A 706 -18.00 -8.38 -10.13
N ALA A 707 -19.02 -8.65 -10.95
CA ALA A 707 -20.10 -9.55 -10.55
C ALA A 707 -19.58 -10.97 -10.24
N THR A 708 -18.58 -11.45 -10.98
CA THR A 708 -17.92 -12.75 -10.75
C THR A 708 -17.26 -12.81 -9.37
N ALA A 709 -16.44 -11.79 -9.04
CA ALA A 709 -15.75 -11.72 -7.74
C ALA A 709 -16.73 -11.53 -6.57
N ALA A 710 -17.72 -10.65 -6.71
CA ALA A 710 -18.73 -10.40 -5.69
C ALA A 710 -19.64 -11.61 -5.43
N GLN A 711 -20.13 -12.28 -6.47
CA GLN A 711 -20.97 -13.49 -6.32
C GLN A 711 -20.22 -14.60 -5.60
N LEU A 712 -18.99 -14.92 -6.03
CA LEU A 712 -18.19 -15.97 -5.39
C LEU A 712 -17.77 -15.58 -3.97
N GLY A 713 -17.57 -14.29 -3.72
CA GLY A 713 -17.31 -13.73 -2.40
C GLY A 713 -18.52 -13.74 -1.44
N ILE A 714 -19.77 -13.80 -1.92
CA ILE A 714 -20.99 -13.74 -1.08
C ILE A 714 -21.75 -15.07 -1.02
N ALA A 715 -21.75 -15.87 -2.09
CA ALA A 715 -22.59 -17.08 -2.23
C ALA A 715 -22.52 -18.09 -1.06
N PRO A 716 -21.37 -18.36 -0.41
CA PRO A 716 -21.31 -19.26 0.75
C PRO A 716 -22.07 -18.74 1.99
N LEU A 717 -22.33 -17.43 2.06
CA LEU A 717 -22.96 -16.75 3.20
C LEU A 717 -24.40 -16.27 2.94
N VAL A 718 -24.93 -16.44 1.73
CA VAL A 718 -26.35 -16.13 1.41
C VAL A 718 -27.33 -16.76 2.43
N PRO A 719 -27.15 -18.02 2.90
CA PRO A 719 -28.03 -18.60 3.93
C PRO A 719 -27.94 -17.93 5.31
N PHE A 720 -26.91 -17.15 5.58
CA PHE A 720 -26.54 -16.60 6.90
C PHE A 720 -26.67 -15.07 7.01
N LEU A 721 -27.12 -14.39 5.95
CA LEU A 721 -27.25 -12.94 5.91
C LEU A 721 -28.19 -12.41 6.99
N GLY A 722 -27.72 -11.38 7.72
CA GLY A 722 -28.50 -10.58 8.69
C GLY A 722 -28.87 -9.20 8.17
N GLY A 723 -28.58 -8.91 6.91
CA GLY A 723 -28.76 -7.60 6.27
C GLY A 723 -28.04 -7.56 4.91
N GLN A 724 -28.16 -6.43 4.22
CA GLN A 724 -27.58 -6.22 2.89
C GLN A 724 -26.03 -6.26 2.93
N PRO A 725 -25.36 -7.09 2.10
CA PRO A 725 -23.92 -7.01 1.91
C PRO A 725 -23.50 -5.70 1.23
N THR A 726 -22.36 -5.15 1.65
CA THR A 726 -21.72 -3.98 1.01
C THR A 726 -20.41 -4.39 0.37
N VAL A 727 -20.26 -4.14 -0.93
CA VAL A 727 -19.08 -4.50 -1.74
C VAL A 727 -18.36 -3.23 -2.15
N PHE A 728 -17.16 -3.00 -1.63
CA PHE A 728 -16.21 -2.03 -2.20
C PHE A 728 -15.27 -2.77 -3.14
N GLY A 729 -15.10 -2.33 -4.38
CA GLY A 729 -14.25 -3.02 -5.36
C GLY A 729 -13.42 -2.06 -6.19
N VAL A 730 -12.14 -2.41 -6.41
CA VAL A 730 -11.23 -1.63 -7.27
C VAL A 730 -10.70 -2.50 -8.41
N SER A 731 -10.82 -2.05 -9.65
CA SER A 731 -10.26 -2.70 -10.84
C SER A 731 -9.06 -1.95 -11.42
N GLY A 732 -8.28 -2.68 -12.22
CA GLY A 732 -7.34 -2.07 -13.13
C GLY A 732 -8.03 -1.37 -14.31
N TYR A 733 -7.33 -0.42 -14.91
CA TYR A 733 -7.91 0.49 -15.90
C TYR A 733 -8.27 -0.15 -17.25
N SER A 734 -7.78 -1.37 -17.53
CA SER A 734 -8.27 -2.18 -18.67
C SER A 734 -9.77 -2.45 -18.60
N GLY A 735 -10.37 -2.43 -17.40
CA GLY A 735 -11.81 -2.56 -17.18
C GLY A 735 -12.66 -1.42 -17.74
N ALA A 736 -12.07 -0.24 -18.02
CA ALA A 736 -12.75 0.85 -18.74
C ALA A 736 -12.63 0.73 -20.28
N GLY A 737 -11.99 -0.34 -20.78
CA GLY A 737 -11.85 -0.61 -22.21
C GLY A 737 -10.76 0.23 -22.90
N THR A 738 -10.83 0.31 -24.23
CA THR A 738 -9.80 0.93 -25.10
C THR A 738 -10.17 2.31 -25.64
N LYS A 739 -11.35 2.85 -25.31
CA LYS A 739 -11.76 4.21 -25.69
C LYS A 739 -11.27 5.20 -24.60
N PRO A 740 -10.52 6.27 -24.94
CA PRO A 740 -10.01 7.21 -23.94
C PRO A 740 -11.09 7.84 -23.06
N SER A 741 -10.79 7.93 -21.76
CA SER A 741 -11.62 8.48 -20.69
C SER A 741 -10.76 8.71 -19.44
N PRO A 742 -11.21 9.50 -18.44
CA PRO A 742 -10.50 9.62 -17.16
C PRO A 742 -10.30 8.29 -16.41
N LYS A 743 -11.05 7.23 -16.78
CA LYS A 743 -11.03 5.90 -16.17
C LYS A 743 -10.04 4.92 -16.85
N ASN A 744 -9.36 5.35 -17.90
CA ASN A 744 -8.22 4.66 -18.52
C ASN A 744 -7.10 5.61 -18.98
N ASP A 745 -7.10 6.83 -18.45
CA ASP A 745 -6.00 7.78 -18.50
C ASP A 745 -5.04 7.45 -17.34
N VAL A 746 -3.83 7.01 -17.65
CA VAL A 746 -2.85 6.55 -16.65
C VAL A 746 -2.26 7.72 -15.86
N ASP A 747 -2.18 8.91 -16.45
CA ASP A 747 -1.67 10.11 -15.76
C ASP A 747 -2.72 10.66 -14.80
N ASN A 748 -4.00 10.63 -15.16
CA ASN A 748 -5.12 10.97 -14.26
C ASN A 748 -5.33 9.94 -13.12
N LEU A 749 -5.01 8.67 -13.36
CA LEU A 749 -5.10 7.61 -12.35
C LEU A 749 -3.84 7.47 -11.50
N LYS A 750 -2.72 8.10 -11.90
CA LYS A 750 -1.47 8.05 -11.14
C LYS A 750 -1.69 8.61 -9.72
N ASP A 751 -1.23 7.85 -8.73
CA ASP A 751 -1.34 8.19 -7.30
C ASP A 751 -2.80 8.45 -6.84
N ASN A 752 -3.78 7.88 -7.56
CA ASN A 752 -5.22 8.19 -7.46
C ASN A 752 -6.11 6.94 -7.62
N ILE A 753 -7.35 7.00 -7.11
CA ILE A 753 -8.45 6.06 -7.44
C ILE A 753 -9.75 6.84 -7.64
N ILE A 754 -10.54 6.47 -8.66
CA ILE A 754 -11.81 7.17 -8.98
C ILE A 754 -13.00 6.21 -9.13
N PRO A 755 -14.22 6.59 -8.74
CA PRO A 755 -15.40 5.73 -8.86
C PRO A 755 -15.84 5.54 -10.32
N TYR A 756 -16.37 4.36 -10.66
CA TYR A 756 -17.16 4.17 -11.89
C TYR A 756 -18.54 4.81 -11.75
N SER A 757 -19.23 4.52 -10.64
CA SER A 757 -20.40 5.21 -10.10
C SER A 757 -20.43 4.98 -8.58
N LEU A 758 -21.30 5.69 -7.85
CA LEU A 758 -21.46 5.53 -6.39
C LEU A 758 -22.65 4.64 -6.00
N THR A 759 -23.63 4.52 -6.90
CA THR A 759 -24.83 3.65 -6.84
C THR A 759 -25.14 3.14 -8.25
N ASP A 760 -26.17 2.29 -8.37
CA ASP A 760 -26.86 1.94 -9.63
C ASP A 760 -25.97 1.29 -10.70
N HIS A 761 -24.78 0.81 -10.32
CA HIS A 761 -23.88 0.20 -11.27
C HIS A 761 -24.48 -1.12 -11.78
N ILE A 762 -24.29 -1.45 -13.06
CA ILE A 762 -24.94 -2.63 -13.65
C ILE A 762 -24.62 -3.94 -12.90
N HIS A 763 -23.40 -4.06 -12.38
CA HIS A 763 -22.96 -5.18 -11.55
C HIS A 763 -23.66 -5.27 -10.17
N GLU A 764 -24.16 -4.18 -9.60
CA GLU A 764 -24.93 -4.18 -8.34
C GLU A 764 -26.24 -4.97 -8.52
N ARG A 765 -26.97 -4.63 -9.60
CA ARG A 765 -28.19 -5.30 -10.02
C ARG A 765 -27.91 -6.73 -10.50
N GLU A 766 -26.80 -6.96 -11.19
CA GLU A 766 -26.38 -8.28 -11.67
C GLU A 766 -26.14 -9.25 -10.51
N VAL A 767 -25.32 -8.86 -9.52
CA VAL A 767 -25.08 -9.66 -8.31
C VAL A 767 -26.37 -9.88 -7.54
N SER A 768 -27.20 -8.84 -7.39
CA SER A 768 -28.46 -8.95 -6.66
C SER A 768 -29.44 -9.93 -7.31
N ASN A 769 -29.58 -9.86 -8.65
CA ASN A 769 -30.44 -10.75 -9.42
C ASN A 769 -29.98 -12.21 -9.37
N GLN A 770 -28.67 -12.46 -9.50
CA GLN A 770 -28.12 -13.82 -9.59
C GLN A 770 -27.96 -14.51 -8.23
N LEU A 771 -27.82 -13.76 -7.13
CA LEU A 771 -27.84 -14.31 -5.76
C LEU A 771 -29.23 -14.35 -5.12
N GLY A 772 -30.22 -13.64 -5.69
CA GLY A 772 -31.58 -13.54 -5.13
C GLY A 772 -31.66 -12.69 -3.84
N VAL A 773 -30.66 -11.86 -3.57
CA VAL A 773 -30.56 -10.99 -2.38
C VAL A 773 -29.94 -9.66 -2.78
N GLU A 774 -30.44 -8.54 -2.26
CA GLU A 774 -29.89 -7.22 -2.57
C GLU A 774 -28.45 -7.06 -2.05
N VAL A 775 -27.61 -6.36 -2.80
CA VAL A 775 -26.28 -5.90 -2.39
C VAL A 775 -26.10 -4.42 -2.72
N ALA A 776 -25.31 -3.70 -1.93
CA ALA A 776 -24.82 -2.36 -2.27
C ALA A 776 -23.38 -2.47 -2.80
N PHE A 777 -23.04 -1.76 -3.88
CA PHE A 777 -21.78 -1.97 -4.60
C PHE A 777 -21.15 -0.67 -5.14
N ILE A 778 -19.90 -0.42 -4.73
CA ILE A 778 -19.18 0.83 -4.98
C ILE A 778 -17.90 0.58 -5.82
N PRO A 779 -17.99 0.55 -7.16
CA PRO A 779 -16.87 0.30 -8.07
C PRO A 779 -15.90 1.48 -8.20
N HIS A 780 -14.60 1.21 -8.17
CA HIS A 780 -13.51 2.17 -8.39
C HIS A 780 -12.46 1.64 -9.39
N VAL A 781 -11.70 2.53 -10.01
CA VAL A 781 -10.53 2.17 -10.85
C VAL A 781 -9.26 2.79 -10.27
N GLY A 782 -8.15 2.05 -10.36
CA GLY A 782 -6.80 2.50 -10.01
C GLY A 782 -5.79 2.32 -11.16
N MET A 783 -4.57 2.83 -10.97
CA MET A 783 -3.53 2.95 -12.00
C MET A 783 -2.93 1.65 -12.56
N TRP A 784 -3.26 0.46 -12.02
CA TRP A 784 -2.73 -0.80 -12.54
C TRP A 784 -3.51 -1.27 -13.77
N PHE A 785 -2.87 -2.00 -14.69
CA PHE A 785 -3.52 -2.38 -15.95
C PHE A 785 -4.68 -3.38 -15.76
N GLN A 786 -4.44 -4.50 -15.08
CA GLN A 786 -5.41 -5.58 -14.89
C GLN A 786 -5.32 -6.19 -13.48
N GLY A 787 -6.46 -6.71 -13.01
CA GLY A 787 -6.67 -7.21 -11.66
C GLY A 787 -7.78 -6.44 -10.95
N ILE A 788 -8.62 -7.18 -10.22
CA ILE A 788 -9.70 -6.68 -9.36
C ILE A 788 -9.43 -7.16 -7.93
N HIS A 789 -9.69 -6.29 -6.96
CA HIS A 789 -9.87 -6.67 -5.55
C HIS A 789 -11.24 -6.19 -5.07
N HIS A 790 -11.88 -6.96 -4.18
CA HIS A 790 -13.10 -6.59 -3.46
C HIS A 790 -12.88 -6.74 -1.98
N THR A 791 -13.39 -5.79 -1.21
CA THR A 791 -13.57 -5.87 0.24
C THR A 791 -15.08 -5.91 0.49
N ILE A 792 -15.57 -7.05 0.98
CA ILE A 792 -17.00 -7.35 1.08
C ILE A 792 -17.39 -7.40 2.57
N SER A 793 -18.19 -6.44 3.03
CA SER A 793 -18.72 -6.40 4.40
C SER A 793 -20.12 -7.04 4.43
N ILE A 794 -20.26 -8.12 5.18
CA ILE A 794 -21.45 -8.99 5.19
C ILE A 794 -22.03 -9.01 6.61
N PRO A 795 -23.23 -8.44 6.84
CA PRO A 795 -23.97 -8.63 8.09
C PRO A 795 -24.44 -10.08 8.24
N LEU A 796 -24.29 -10.66 9.42
CA LEU A 796 -24.65 -12.05 9.73
C LEU A 796 -25.81 -12.09 10.73
N LYS A 797 -26.83 -12.91 10.45
CA LYS A 797 -27.97 -13.12 11.37
C LYS A 797 -27.53 -13.93 12.59
N ASP A 798 -26.68 -14.93 12.36
CA ASP A 798 -26.12 -15.83 13.36
C ASP A 798 -24.79 -15.27 13.89
N THR A 799 -24.37 -15.73 15.07
CA THR A 799 -23.05 -15.37 15.62
C THR A 799 -22.05 -16.45 15.22
N MET A 800 -21.06 -16.08 14.42
CA MET A 800 -20.08 -17.01 13.84
C MET A 800 -18.66 -16.56 14.16
N SER A 801 -17.69 -17.47 14.07
CA SER A 801 -16.25 -17.17 14.15
C SER A 801 -15.60 -17.16 12.77
N SER A 802 -14.41 -16.56 12.66
CA SER A 802 -13.59 -16.58 11.43
C SER A 802 -13.31 -18.01 10.92
N ARG A 803 -13.19 -18.97 11.84
CA ARG A 803 -13.02 -20.39 11.51
C ARG A 803 -14.25 -20.96 10.82
N ASP A 804 -15.44 -20.68 11.33
CA ASP A 804 -16.69 -21.21 10.80
C ASP A 804 -16.96 -20.63 9.40
N ILE A 805 -16.73 -19.33 9.23
CA ILE A 805 -16.81 -18.68 7.91
C ILE A 805 -15.81 -19.33 6.94
N ARG A 806 -14.52 -19.42 7.31
CA ARG A 806 -13.50 -20.02 6.44
C ARG A 806 -13.84 -21.46 6.05
N GLN A 807 -14.39 -22.24 6.98
CA GLN A 807 -14.84 -23.61 6.73
C GLN A 807 -15.97 -23.65 5.68
N LEU A 808 -16.97 -22.77 5.74
CA LEU A 808 -18.04 -22.69 4.73
C LEU A 808 -17.50 -22.41 3.32
N TYR A 809 -16.48 -21.56 3.15
CA TYR A 809 -15.88 -21.30 1.83
C TYR A 809 -15.06 -22.49 1.34
N GLN A 810 -14.29 -23.13 2.23
CA GLN A 810 -13.52 -24.34 1.90
C GLN A 810 -14.45 -25.51 1.52
N GLU A 811 -15.60 -25.65 2.19
CA GLU A 811 -16.61 -26.66 1.88
C GLU A 811 -17.40 -26.35 0.61
N ARG A 812 -17.79 -25.09 0.38
CA ARG A 812 -18.58 -24.67 -0.79
C ARG A 812 -17.80 -24.75 -2.10
N TYR A 813 -16.48 -24.50 -2.06
CA TYR A 813 -15.61 -24.54 -3.24
C TYR A 813 -14.68 -25.77 -3.28
N ALA A 814 -14.98 -26.81 -2.49
CA ALA A 814 -14.25 -28.07 -2.53
C ALA A 814 -14.22 -28.65 -3.97
N GLY A 815 -13.01 -28.85 -4.50
CA GLY A 815 -12.77 -29.40 -5.83
C GLY A 815 -12.73 -28.37 -6.98
N GLU A 816 -13.09 -27.11 -6.76
CA GLU A 816 -13.03 -26.06 -7.79
C GLU A 816 -11.59 -25.70 -8.13
N LYS A 817 -11.12 -26.02 -9.36
CA LYS A 817 -9.72 -25.75 -9.74
C LYS A 817 -9.40 -24.28 -9.93
N LEU A 818 -10.42 -23.45 -10.20
CA LEU A 818 -10.29 -22.00 -10.42
C LEU A 818 -10.72 -21.16 -9.22
N VAL A 819 -10.93 -21.75 -8.03
CA VAL A 819 -11.23 -21.01 -6.79
C VAL A 819 -10.29 -21.44 -5.67
N LYS A 820 -9.44 -20.51 -5.23
CA LYS A 820 -8.47 -20.68 -4.14
C LYS A 820 -8.99 -20.00 -2.87
N VAL A 821 -9.10 -20.76 -1.77
CA VAL A 821 -9.52 -20.22 -0.46
C VAL A 821 -8.31 -20.11 0.48
N SER A 822 -7.85 -18.89 0.73
CA SER A 822 -6.68 -18.55 1.54
C SER A 822 -7.07 -18.08 2.96
N GLY A 823 -6.10 -18.00 3.88
CA GLY A 823 -6.30 -17.34 5.18
C GLY A 823 -6.22 -15.83 5.05
N GLU A 824 -5.10 -15.37 4.50
CA GLU A 824 -4.78 -13.96 4.27
C GLU A 824 -5.66 -13.32 3.17
N PRO A 825 -5.83 -11.99 3.18
CA PRO A 825 -6.44 -11.27 2.07
C PRO A 825 -5.64 -11.49 0.76
N PRO A 826 -6.30 -11.76 -0.38
CA PRO A 826 -5.64 -11.78 -1.67
C PRO A 826 -5.15 -10.37 -2.09
N SER A 827 -4.25 -10.30 -3.07
CA SER A 827 -3.79 -9.02 -3.62
C SER A 827 -3.92 -8.96 -5.14
N VAL A 828 -4.19 -7.76 -5.65
CA VAL A 828 -4.22 -7.46 -7.10
C VAL A 828 -2.96 -7.98 -7.79
N LYS A 829 -1.77 -7.69 -7.22
CA LYS A 829 -0.47 -8.08 -7.79
C LYS A 829 -0.28 -9.60 -7.89
N ALA A 830 -0.89 -10.38 -6.99
CA ALA A 830 -0.78 -11.84 -7.00
C ALA A 830 -1.77 -12.54 -7.95
N ILE A 831 -2.92 -11.92 -8.22
CA ILE A 831 -3.96 -12.48 -9.10
C ILE A 831 -3.92 -11.93 -10.55
N SER A 832 -3.28 -10.77 -10.76
CA SER A 832 -3.07 -10.18 -12.09
C SER A 832 -2.34 -11.17 -13.01
N GLY A 833 -2.96 -11.49 -14.15
CA GLY A 833 -2.47 -12.51 -15.08
C GLY A 833 -2.86 -13.95 -14.76
N LYS A 834 -3.68 -14.21 -13.72
CA LYS A 834 -4.16 -15.57 -13.38
C LYS A 834 -5.59 -15.86 -13.81
N HIS A 835 -5.86 -17.15 -13.98
CA HIS A 835 -7.11 -17.70 -14.52
C HIS A 835 -8.17 -18.02 -13.46
N GLY A 836 -7.84 -17.88 -12.17
CA GLY A 836 -8.72 -18.21 -11.05
C GLY A 836 -9.21 -17.00 -10.25
N VAL A 837 -9.92 -17.31 -9.17
CA VAL A 837 -10.37 -16.41 -8.10
C VAL A 837 -9.62 -16.78 -6.83
N GLU A 838 -9.11 -15.81 -6.09
CA GLU A 838 -8.64 -16.03 -4.72
C GLU A 838 -9.55 -15.31 -3.72
N ILE A 839 -9.97 -16.02 -2.67
CA ILE A 839 -10.87 -15.55 -1.62
C ILE A 839 -10.22 -15.81 -0.26
N GLY A 840 -10.14 -14.79 0.59
CA GLY A 840 -9.49 -14.89 1.90
C GLY A 840 -9.73 -13.65 2.75
N GLY A 841 -8.92 -13.47 3.80
CA GLY A 841 -9.03 -12.31 4.70
C GLY A 841 -10.33 -12.32 5.52
N PHE A 842 -10.67 -13.48 6.10
CA PHE A 842 -11.92 -13.74 6.82
C PHE A 842 -12.01 -13.03 8.18
N GLY A 843 -12.03 -11.69 8.18
CA GLY A 843 -12.07 -10.85 9.38
C GLY A 843 -13.48 -10.75 9.98
N VAL A 844 -13.73 -11.43 11.09
CA VAL A 844 -15.02 -11.40 11.79
C VAL A 844 -14.98 -10.37 12.94
N HIS A 845 -16.03 -9.55 13.04
CA HIS A 845 -16.19 -8.57 14.12
C HIS A 845 -16.37 -9.25 15.49
N SER A 846 -15.99 -8.58 16.58
CA SER A 846 -16.03 -9.14 17.96
C SER A 846 -17.40 -9.66 18.41
N SER A 847 -18.50 -9.10 17.88
CA SER A 847 -19.87 -9.57 18.13
C SER A 847 -20.28 -10.83 17.36
N GLY A 848 -19.45 -11.28 16.41
CA GLY A 848 -19.73 -12.37 15.46
C GLY A 848 -20.89 -12.10 14.48
N LYS A 849 -21.49 -10.90 14.49
CA LYS A 849 -22.63 -10.49 13.64
C LYS A 849 -22.26 -9.78 12.34
N ARG A 850 -20.96 -9.69 12.02
CA ARG A 850 -20.47 -9.13 10.75
C ARG A 850 -19.14 -9.75 10.39
N VAL A 851 -18.97 -10.12 9.12
CA VAL A 851 -17.69 -10.55 8.57
C VAL A 851 -17.27 -9.63 7.43
N VAL A 852 -15.98 -9.42 7.28
CA VAL A 852 -15.36 -8.91 6.06
C VAL A 852 -14.65 -10.05 5.37
N VAL A 853 -14.85 -10.17 4.07
CA VAL A 853 -14.17 -11.15 3.20
C VAL A 853 -13.58 -10.40 2.01
N CYS A 854 -12.35 -10.75 1.62
CA CYS A 854 -11.70 -10.19 0.46
C CYS A 854 -11.69 -11.20 -0.70
N ALA A 855 -12.00 -10.76 -1.90
CA ALA A 855 -12.02 -11.58 -3.11
C ALA A 855 -11.30 -10.86 -4.25
N ALA A 856 -10.44 -11.56 -4.99
CA ALA A 856 -9.66 -10.99 -6.08
C ALA A 856 -9.68 -11.89 -7.31
N ILE A 857 -9.68 -11.26 -8.49
CA ILE A 857 -9.64 -11.92 -9.81
C ILE A 857 -8.79 -11.11 -10.77
N ASP A 858 -8.35 -11.70 -11.88
CA ASP A 858 -8.00 -10.91 -13.05
C ASP A 858 -9.27 -10.49 -13.83
N ASN A 859 -9.41 -9.20 -14.14
CA ASN A 859 -10.63 -8.67 -14.77
C ASN A 859 -10.74 -8.94 -16.29
N LEU A 860 -9.65 -9.34 -16.95
CA LEU A 860 -9.63 -9.71 -18.36
C LEU A 860 -9.71 -11.24 -18.53
N LEU A 861 -9.13 -12.00 -17.59
CA LEU A 861 -9.10 -13.46 -17.61
C LEU A 861 -10.33 -14.05 -16.89
N LYS A 862 -10.27 -14.34 -15.59
CA LYS A 862 -11.41 -14.95 -14.86
C LYS A 862 -12.64 -14.03 -14.80
N GLY A 863 -12.45 -12.72 -14.92
CA GLY A 863 -13.53 -11.74 -15.05
C GLY A 863 -14.15 -11.65 -16.44
N ALA A 864 -13.58 -12.29 -17.48
CA ALA A 864 -14.16 -12.31 -18.82
C ALA A 864 -13.66 -13.48 -19.71
N ALA A 865 -12.43 -13.43 -20.25
CA ALA A 865 -11.99 -14.33 -21.32
C ALA A 865 -11.80 -15.80 -20.90
N THR A 866 -11.33 -16.06 -19.68
CA THR A 866 -11.23 -17.42 -19.12
C THR A 866 -12.61 -17.97 -18.77
N GLN A 867 -13.49 -17.12 -18.25
CA GLN A 867 -14.89 -17.47 -18.00
C GLN A 867 -15.59 -17.86 -19.31
N CYS A 868 -15.35 -17.09 -20.38
CA CYS A 868 -15.83 -17.37 -21.72
C CYS A 868 -15.36 -18.75 -22.20
N LEU A 869 -14.06 -19.03 -22.10
CA LEU A 869 -13.52 -20.34 -22.47
C LEU A 869 -14.08 -21.49 -21.62
N GLN A 870 -14.21 -21.33 -20.30
CA GLN A 870 -14.81 -22.32 -19.41
C GLN A 870 -16.27 -22.62 -19.79
N ASN A 871 -17.04 -21.61 -20.17
CA ASN A 871 -18.40 -21.76 -20.69
C ASN A 871 -18.45 -22.44 -22.07
N MET A 872 -17.57 -22.06 -22.99
CA MET A 872 -17.43 -22.68 -24.32
C MET A 872 -17.02 -24.15 -24.22
N ASN A 873 -16.10 -24.49 -23.30
CA ASN A 873 -15.68 -25.87 -23.05
C ASN A 873 -16.88 -26.74 -22.66
N LEU A 874 -17.70 -26.25 -21.73
CA LEU A 874 -18.90 -26.96 -21.25
C LEU A 874 -19.94 -27.16 -22.36
N SER A 875 -20.28 -26.13 -23.13
CA SER A 875 -21.33 -26.19 -24.17
C SER A 875 -20.90 -26.89 -25.47
N LEU A 876 -19.60 -26.97 -25.75
CA LEU A 876 -19.06 -27.65 -26.93
C LEU A 876 -18.56 -29.08 -26.65
N GLY A 877 -18.68 -29.57 -25.41
CA GLY A 877 -18.37 -30.97 -25.04
C GLY A 877 -16.88 -31.28 -24.83
N PHE A 878 -16.10 -30.29 -24.41
CA PHE A 878 -14.69 -30.43 -24.02
C PHE A 878 -14.53 -30.57 -22.49
N ALA A 879 -13.32 -30.80 -21.99
CA ALA A 879 -13.11 -30.73 -20.53
C ALA A 879 -13.21 -29.28 -20.06
N GLU A 880 -13.88 -29.03 -18.92
CA GLU A 880 -14.18 -27.67 -18.41
C GLU A 880 -12.94 -26.75 -18.35
N TYR A 881 -11.79 -27.30 -17.98
CA TYR A 881 -10.52 -26.57 -17.82
C TYR A 881 -9.55 -26.77 -19.00
N GLU A 882 -10.01 -27.29 -20.13
CA GLU A 882 -9.19 -27.47 -21.33
C GLU A 882 -8.72 -26.11 -21.86
N GLY A 883 -7.45 -26.01 -22.27
CA GLY A 883 -6.82 -24.75 -22.70
C GLY A 883 -6.69 -23.66 -21.62
N ILE A 884 -7.06 -23.91 -20.36
CA ILE A 884 -6.97 -22.96 -19.25
C ILE A 884 -5.80 -23.37 -18.32
N PRO A 885 -4.77 -22.52 -18.13
CA PRO A 885 -3.74 -22.73 -17.10
C PRO A 885 -4.32 -22.74 -15.68
N LEU A 886 -3.69 -23.48 -14.76
CA LEU A 886 -4.23 -23.82 -13.43
C LEU A 886 -3.28 -23.46 -12.27
N ASP A 887 -2.29 -22.63 -12.55
CA ASP A 887 -1.08 -22.34 -11.76
C ASP A 887 -0.99 -20.90 -11.23
#